data_AF-A0A1L0BJ74-F1
#
_entry.id   AF-A0A1L0BJ74-F1
#
_cell.length_a   1.000
_cell.length_b   1.000
_cell.length_c   1.000
_cell.angle_alpha   90.00
_cell.angle_beta   90.00
_cell.angle_gamma   90.00
#
_symmetry.space_group_name_H-M   'P 1'
#
loop_
_entity.id
_entity.type
_entity.pdbx_description
1 polymer ?
#
loop_
_entity_poly.entity_id
_entity_poly.type
_entity_poly.pdbx_seq_one_letter_code
_entity_poly.pdbx_strand_id
1 'polypeptide(L)'
;MSEAALSRISNLIKVEDDLLKLDSLRQQFTKERNSIDVKLNSAALQQIDSVVQNLERLKTAVDKLSSVKSNIERINNVYTESVTQVKEYDTLKTISGVYQTMMQVQNLYTDIANYRKYLEHINNMIKAELDAVTEDIAYPMYNFYRIHFNVTQARNFVDYLEDQSAELSDDIQSIVTKIIQPLRAVFRNFDELMKEVIISITEAVKEGNIEMVNKLVRVIEHEATEDLKVNLMRDLRLVDSNSSMVRDYAKTRTQMRHYKKFFYTKLEESLADTFDKCVEHFYQDKMLVYDNLEWFEDELVFVVHTLAPLFPSHWEISNYIHGVYYNKLHKFTMELINTNPPAEDLMRILEYDSHYNQFVTSLQLENFQKEQKSILGEELKNSVLDDYLKVILSKMEEWNDNLISQESKSFRDRDEPPDVYNYAQTMEDFDQFDHIITLEITSDVYVLPDFKTTLSMLKDQADVAADSGYGKVLVGVIENWSRCYNKRVFSYMQLVEDEVNKYMSVYNNERYLIKESKTKRFLRMQSRTQEELDVENMTPEEKSQISKPGLVEYLAALGNTYEVNTDRLQDKFMPNYMSKVHSTYQTRIEDAFQDTLSPSTELNAQVIRSIAEIIINDLLPALSTLFTKSWYNSANQNSGDLNMAQQVVETIVEYMEELKSYASYDLYSLTFTVVLDTFIASYLRIGYQNILHGDGKRIDPTSTKKFQSFSEAVNRDIAILYEGLDPLFSRKDAVYLLRSLTALELLTTLATVENPMVEIPHIWEHEILATYYNCSIEYVRGILLCRKDIDTKTVPLLMDKLIEIQNSYQQQVDPPEMNVATLNNFSYA
;
A
#
# COMPACT_ATOMS: atom_id res chain seq x y z
N MET A 1 -6.41 -40.73 -39.58
CA MET A 1 -6.19 -39.31 -39.22
C MET A 1 -6.68 -39.12 -37.80
N SER A 2 -5.86 -38.58 -36.91
CA SER A 2 -6.19 -38.43 -35.48
C SER A 2 -7.21 -37.32 -35.26
N GLU A 3 -8.16 -37.51 -34.33
CA GLU A 3 -9.17 -36.51 -33.91
C GLU A 3 -8.59 -35.11 -33.66
N ALA A 4 -7.34 -35.02 -33.17
CA ALA A 4 -6.65 -33.74 -32.94
C ALA A 4 -6.33 -32.95 -34.22
N ALA A 5 -6.13 -33.62 -35.36
CA ALA A 5 -5.93 -32.94 -36.65
C ALA A 5 -7.26 -32.42 -37.19
N LEU A 6 -8.33 -33.20 -37.02
CA LEU A 6 -9.69 -32.81 -37.37
C LEU A 6 -10.20 -31.66 -36.48
N SER A 7 -9.86 -31.63 -35.19
CA SER A 7 -10.23 -30.52 -34.28
C SER A 7 -9.48 -29.22 -34.60
N ARG A 8 -8.19 -29.30 -34.96
CA ARG A 8 -7.45 -28.13 -35.45
C ARG A 8 -8.03 -27.57 -36.74
N ILE A 9 -8.36 -28.44 -37.70
CA ILE A 9 -8.97 -28.04 -38.97
C ILE A 9 -10.38 -27.44 -38.74
N SER A 10 -11.18 -28.05 -37.85
CA SER A 10 -12.51 -27.56 -37.45
C SER A 10 -12.45 -26.19 -36.76
N ASN A 11 -11.42 -25.93 -35.95
CA ASN A 11 -11.23 -24.63 -35.33
C ASN A 11 -10.82 -23.52 -36.31
N LEU A 12 -10.18 -23.88 -37.43
CA LEU A 12 -9.65 -22.95 -38.43
C LEU A 12 -10.65 -22.59 -39.54
N ILE A 13 -11.73 -23.36 -39.72
CA ILE A 13 -12.77 -23.12 -40.75
C ILE A 13 -14.14 -23.11 -40.06
N LYS A 14 -14.54 -21.95 -39.53
CA LYS A 14 -15.84 -21.79 -38.86
C LYS A 14 -16.88 -21.05 -39.70
N VAL A 15 -16.47 -20.29 -40.72
CA VAL A 15 -17.35 -19.45 -41.56
C VAL A 15 -17.05 -19.67 -43.06
N GLU A 16 -18.04 -19.53 -43.95
CA GLU A 16 -17.88 -19.71 -45.41
C GLU A 16 -16.81 -18.79 -46.03
N ASP A 17 -16.58 -17.58 -45.49
CA ASP A 17 -15.52 -16.66 -45.94
C ASP A 17 -14.09 -17.16 -45.68
N ASP A 18 -13.89 -18.07 -44.71
CA ASP A 18 -12.57 -18.64 -44.42
C ASP A 18 -12.12 -19.69 -45.45
N LEU A 19 -13.02 -20.14 -46.34
CA LEU A 19 -12.66 -21.00 -47.48
C LEU A 19 -11.73 -20.29 -48.49
N LEU A 20 -11.77 -18.96 -48.56
CA LEU A 20 -10.86 -18.18 -49.41
C LEU A 20 -9.40 -18.22 -48.89
N LYS A 21 -9.19 -18.48 -47.60
CA LYS A 21 -7.84 -18.57 -46.99
C LYS A 21 -7.22 -19.96 -47.10
N LEU A 22 -7.93 -20.94 -47.65
CA LEU A 22 -7.53 -22.35 -47.62
C LEU A 22 -6.24 -22.63 -48.41
N ASP A 23 -6.01 -21.94 -49.53
CA ASP A 23 -4.76 -22.07 -50.29
C ASP A 23 -3.55 -21.49 -49.54
N SER A 24 -3.75 -20.40 -48.79
CA SER A 24 -2.69 -19.82 -47.95
C SER A 24 -2.33 -20.74 -46.77
N LEU A 25 -3.34 -21.33 -46.12
CA LEU A 25 -3.14 -22.31 -45.04
C LEU A 25 -2.50 -23.59 -45.57
N ARG A 26 -2.86 -24.05 -46.77
CA ARG A 26 -2.22 -25.21 -47.41
C ARG A 26 -0.75 -24.93 -47.71
N GLN A 27 -0.40 -23.73 -48.17
CA GLN A 27 1.00 -23.33 -48.34
C GLN A 27 1.73 -23.26 -46.99
N GLN A 28 1.06 -22.80 -45.92
CA GLN A 28 1.65 -22.79 -44.58
C GLN A 28 1.89 -24.20 -44.05
N PHE A 29 0.91 -25.11 -44.14
CA PHE A 29 1.07 -26.50 -43.70
C PHE A 29 2.09 -27.28 -44.54
N THR A 30 2.22 -26.99 -45.82
CA THR A 30 3.28 -27.60 -46.65
C THR A 30 4.66 -27.07 -46.28
N LYS A 31 4.79 -25.77 -45.96
CA LYS A 31 6.03 -25.22 -45.39
C LYS A 31 6.36 -25.82 -44.02
N GLU A 32 5.38 -25.93 -43.13
CA GLU A 32 5.56 -26.57 -41.82
C GLU A 32 5.96 -28.04 -41.96
N ARG A 33 5.27 -28.79 -42.82
CA ARG A 33 5.62 -30.19 -43.08
C ARG A 33 7.04 -30.29 -43.63
N ASN A 34 7.40 -29.49 -44.63
CA ASN A 34 8.74 -29.53 -45.19
C ASN A 34 9.80 -29.13 -44.16
N SER A 35 9.53 -28.16 -43.29
CA SER A 35 10.44 -27.81 -42.19
C SER A 35 10.56 -28.94 -41.16
N ILE A 36 9.47 -29.61 -40.83
CA ILE A 36 9.45 -30.74 -39.90
C ILE A 36 10.19 -31.92 -40.52
N ASP A 37 9.98 -32.20 -41.80
CA ASP A 37 10.66 -33.27 -42.54
C ASP A 37 12.17 -33.01 -42.62
N VAL A 38 12.61 -31.77 -42.86
CA VAL A 38 14.04 -31.42 -42.83
C VAL A 38 14.63 -31.65 -41.44
N LYS A 39 13.92 -31.21 -40.38
CA LYS A 39 14.37 -31.44 -38.99
C LYS A 39 14.40 -32.93 -38.65
N LEU A 40 13.35 -33.68 -38.97
CA LEU A 40 13.28 -35.12 -38.75
C LEU A 40 14.37 -35.87 -39.51
N ASN A 41 14.62 -35.53 -40.77
CA ASN A 41 15.65 -36.18 -41.56
C ASN A 41 17.04 -35.86 -41.00
N SER A 42 17.29 -34.62 -40.60
CA SER A 42 18.56 -34.25 -39.95
C SER A 42 18.76 -34.98 -38.62
N ALA A 43 17.73 -35.09 -37.79
CA ALA A 43 17.77 -35.79 -36.51
C ALA A 43 17.93 -37.30 -36.72
N ALA A 44 17.24 -37.88 -37.71
CA ALA A 44 17.36 -39.28 -38.07
C ALA A 44 18.78 -39.60 -38.58
N LEU A 45 19.36 -38.74 -39.42
CA LEU A 45 20.74 -38.89 -39.87
C LEU A 45 21.74 -38.81 -38.71
N GLN A 46 21.59 -37.83 -37.81
CA GLN A 46 22.42 -37.74 -36.61
C GLN A 46 22.30 -38.96 -35.70
N GLN A 47 21.08 -39.49 -35.52
CA GLN A 47 20.88 -40.73 -34.76
C GLN A 47 21.49 -41.94 -35.46
N ILE A 48 21.35 -42.07 -36.78
CA ILE A 48 21.99 -43.15 -37.55
C ILE A 48 23.50 -43.06 -37.43
N ASP A 49 24.10 -41.88 -37.60
CA ASP A 49 25.54 -41.67 -37.46
C ASP A 49 26.01 -42.00 -36.04
N SER A 50 25.26 -41.59 -35.01
CA SER A 50 25.56 -41.95 -33.62
C SER A 50 25.48 -43.46 -33.39
N VAL A 51 24.45 -44.14 -33.92
CA VAL A 51 24.31 -45.59 -33.80
C VAL A 51 25.44 -46.32 -34.53
N VAL A 52 25.83 -45.86 -35.71
CA VAL A 52 26.95 -46.43 -36.47
C VAL A 52 28.27 -46.23 -35.71
N GLN A 53 28.55 -45.03 -35.22
CA GLN A 53 29.74 -44.77 -34.40
C GLN A 53 29.74 -45.60 -33.11
N ASN A 54 28.59 -45.76 -32.46
CA ASN A 54 28.46 -46.58 -31.27
C ASN A 54 28.66 -48.07 -31.57
N LEU A 55 28.18 -48.56 -32.71
CA LEU A 55 28.43 -49.93 -33.16
C LEU A 55 29.91 -50.16 -33.51
N GLU A 56 30.57 -49.20 -34.14
CA GLU A 56 32.01 -49.27 -34.37
C GLU A 56 32.80 -49.28 -33.05
N ARG A 57 32.47 -48.39 -32.11
CA ARG A 57 33.08 -48.38 -30.77
C ARG A 57 32.82 -49.69 -30.03
N LEU A 58 31.61 -50.23 -30.10
CA LEU A 58 31.27 -51.52 -29.48
C LEU A 58 32.05 -52.66 -30.12
N LYS A 59 32.16 -52.70 -31.45
CA LYS A 59 32.99 -53.70 -32.14
C LYS A 59 34.45 -53.62 -31.70
N THR A 60 35.04 -52.42 -31.65
CA THR A 60 36.42 -52.26 -31.17
C THR A 60 36.58 -52.62 -29.68
N ALA A 61 35.57 -52.35 -28.86
CA ALA A 61 35.57 -52.75 -27.45
C ALA A 61 35.50 -54.27 -27.31
N VAL A 62 34.64 -54.95 -28.08
CA VAL A 62 34.54 -56.42 -28.11
C VAL A 62 35.86 -57.04 -28.56
N ASP A 63 36.49 -56.49 -29.61
CA ASP A 63 37.79 -56.96 -30.08
C ASP A 63 38.87 -56.78 -29.01
N LYS A 64 38.94 -55.60 -28.36
CA LYS A 64 39.86 -55.35 -27.24
C LYS A 64 39.59 -56.27 -26.05
N LEU A 65 38.33 -56.49 -25.69
CA LEU A 65 37.94 -57.32 -24.55
C LEU A 65 38.25 -58.80 -24.82
N SER A 66 38.06 -59.27 -26.05
CA SER A 66 38.48 -60.60 -26.47
C SER A 66 40.01 -60.76 -26.40
N SER A 67 40.76 -59.74 -26.80
CA SER A 67 42.23 -59.72 -26.67
C SER A 67 42.67 -59.69 -25.20
N VAL A 68 42.04 -58.88 -24.36
CA VAL A 68 42.33 -58.83 -22.91
C VAL A 68 42.00 -60.16 -22.26
N LYS A 69 40.86 -60.79 -22.59
CA LYS A 69 40.50 -62.11 -22.09
C LYS A 69 41.52 -63.16 -22.50
N SER A 70 41.95 -63.17 -23.76
CA SER A 70 42.99 -64.09 -24.24
C SER A 70 44.34 -63.84 -23.54
N ASN A 71 44.71 -62.58 -23.29
CA ASN A 71 45.92 -62.25 -22.56
C ASN A 71 45.85 -62.65 -21.09
N ILE A 72 44.71 -62.45 -20.42
CA ILE A 72 44.47 -62.91 -19.04
C ILE A 72 44.53 -64.44 -18.98
N GLU A 73 43.94 -65.14 -19.94
CA GLU A 73 43.98 -66.60 -20.00
C GLU A 73 45.41 -67.11 -20.20
N ARG A 74 46.21 -66.43 -21.04
CA ARG A 74 47.66 -66.70 -21.14
C ARG A 74 48.41 -66.41 -19.84
N ILE A 75 48.14 -65.30 -19.17
CA ILE A 75 48.77 -64.95 -17.88
C ILE A 75 48.40 -65.98 -16.81
N ASN A 76 47.13 -66.38 -16.75
CA ASN A 76 46.67 -67.42 -15.83
C ASN A 76 47.34 -68.77 -16.13
N ASN A 77 47.51 -69.13 -17.40
CA ASN A 77 48.24 -70.35 -17.78
C ASN A 77 49.73 -70.26 -17.40
N VAL A 78 50.38 -69.12 -17.61
CA VAL A 78 51.78 -68.91 -17.17
C VAL A 78 51.91 -68.91 -15.64
N TYR A 79 50.92 -68.37 -14.93
CA TYR A 79 50.85 -68.40 -13.47
C TYR A 79 50.67 -69.82 -12.95
N THR A 80 49.75 -70.61 -13.53
CA THR A 80 49.57 -72.02 -13.15
C THR A 80 50.79 -72.86 -13.50
N GLU A 81 51.44 -72.62 -14.65
CA GLU A 81 52.71 -73.26 -15.01
C GLU A 81 53.85 -72.89 -14.05
N SER A 82 53.95 -71.63 -13.62
CA SER A 82 54.99 -71.18 -12.67
C SER A 82 54.76 -71.71 -11.26
N VAL A 83 53.51 -71.72 -10.79
CA VAL A 83 53.14 -72.25 -9.46
C VAL A 83 53.32 -73.77 -9.41
N THR A 84 53.05 -74.50 -10.51
CA THR A 84 53.22 -75.96 -10.56
C THR A 84 54.68 -76.40 -10.70
N GLN A 85 55.58 -75.58 -11.29
CA GLN A 85 57.00 -75.91 -11.42
C GLN A 85 57.80 -75.76 -10.11
N VAL A 86 57.37 -74.92 -9.17
CA VAL A 86 58.09 -74.68 -7.91
C VAL A 86 57.46 -75.46 -6.77
N LYS A 87 57.98 -76.66 -6.49
CA LYS A 87 57.47 -77.61 -5.47
C LYS A 87 57.39 -77.07 -4.02
N GLU A 88 58.07 -75.97 -3.73
CA GLU A 88 58.18 -75.38 -2.37
C GLU A 88 57.84 -73.87 -2.37
N TYR A 89 57.02 -73.41 -3.32
CA TYR A 89 56.62 -72.00 -3.37
C TYR A 89 55.82 -71.60 -2.14
N ASP A 90 54.94 -72.46 -1.64
CA ASP A 90 54.13 -72.19 -0.46
C ASP A 90 54.97 -72.10 0.83
N THR A 91 56.02 -72.92 0.95
CA THR A 91 56.95 -72.84 2.09
C THR A 91 57.83 -71.60 2.01
N LEU A 92 58.31 -71.22 0.81
CA LEU A 92 59.05 -69.96 0.63
C LEU A 92 58.17 -68.72 0.86
N LYS A 93 56.91 -68.75 0.43
CA LYS A 93 55.94 -67.67 0.66
C LYS A 93 55.61 -67.50 2.14
N THR A 94 55.43 -68.61 2.86
CA THR A 94 55.19 -68.58 4.31
C THR A 94 56.45 -68.14 5.08
N ILE A 95 57.64 -68.60 4.72
CA ILE A 95 58.91 -68.13 5.32
C ILE A 95 59.14 -66.64 5.05
N SER A 96 58.91 -66.18 3.82
CA SER A 96 59.00 -64.76 3.47
C SER A 96 57.97 -63.93 4.24
N GLY A 97 56.75 -64.45 4.42
CA GLY A 97 55.72 -63.81 5.24
C GLY A 97 56.12 -63.71 6.71
N VAL A 98 56.67 -64.78 7.29
CA VAL A 98 57.18 -64.78 8.68
C VAL A 98 58.37 -63.83 8.84
N TYR A 99 59.27 -63.74 7.86
CA TYR A 99 60.36 -62.78 7.91
C TYR A 99 59.86 -61.33 7.83
N GLN A 100 58.85 -61.07 6.99
CA GLN A 100 58.21 -59.76 6.90
C GLN A 100 57.49 -59.37 8.20
N THR A 101 56.73 -60.28 8.81
CA THR A 101 56.08 -60.01 10.10
C THR A 101 57.10 -59.83 11.22
N MET A 102 58.18 -60.62 11.25
CA MET A 102 59.27 -60.45 12.21
C MET A 102 59.96 -59.08 12.08
N MET A 103 60.20 -58.64 10.84
CA MET A 103 60.77 -57.31 10.57
C MET A 103 59.82 -56.19 11.00
N GLN A 104 58.51 -56.34 10.77
CA GLN A 104 57.49 -55.38 11.23
C GLN A 104 57.43 -55.29 12.75
N VAL A 105 57.46 -56.43 13.46
CA VAL A 105 57.47 -56.45 14.93
C VAL A 105 58.74 -55.81 15.49
N GLN A 106 59.90 -56.05 14.86
CA GLN A 106 61.16 -55.42 15.24
C GLN A 106 61.10 -53.89 15.05
N ASN A 107 60.59 -53.42 13.91
CA ASN A 107 60.41 -51.99 13.64
C ASN A 107 59.41 -51.35 14.62
N LEU A 108 58.30 -52.03 14.90
CA LEU A 108 57.31 -51.57 15.88
C LEU A 108 57.92 -51.45 17.28
N TYR A 109 58.77 -52.40 17.68
CA TYR A 109 59.48 -52.33 18.95
C TYR A 109 60.45 -51.13 18.99
N THR A 110 61.24 -50.91 17.94
CA THR A 110 62.15 -49.76 17.87
C THR A 110 61.41 -48.43 17.86
N ASP A 111 60.25 -48.37 17.20
CA ASP A 111 59.44 -47.17 17.12
C ASP A 111 58.76 -46.86 18.45
N ILE A 112 58.22 -47.86 19.16
CA ILE A 112 57.68 -47.68 20.52
C ILE A 112 58.78 -47.27 21.51
N ALA A 113 59.99 -47.80 21.36
CA ALA A 113 61.12 -47.42 22.21
C ALA A 113 61.57 -45.96 21.98
N ASN A 114 61.55 -45.49 20.73
CA ASN A 114 61.95 -44.13 20.35
C ASN A 114 60.80 -43.12 20.40
N TYR A 115 59.57 -43.59 20.57
CA TYR A 115 58.32 -42.82 20.48
C TYR A 115 58.27 -41.60 21.41
N ARG A 116 58.76 -41.71 22.66
CA ARG A 116 58.75 -40.58 23.61
C ARG A 116 59.57 -39.38 23.13
N LYS A 117 60.76 -39.64 22.59
CA LYS A 117 61.64 -38.58 22.05
C LYS A 117 61.03 -37.95 20.81
N TYR A 118 60.39 -38.77 19.98
CA TYR A 118 59.68 -38.31 18.79
C TYR A 118 58.49 -37.41 19.13
N LEU A 119 57.69 -37.76 20.15
CA LEU A 119 56.60 -36.90 20.63
C LEU A 119 57.08 -35.56 21.18
N GLU A 120 58.14 -35.57 21.97
CA GLU A 120 58.70 -34.34 22.56
C GLU A 120 59.22 -33.42 21.45
N HIS A 121 59.88 -33.98 20.43
CA HIS A 121 60.31 -33.24 19.25
C HIS A 121 59.13 -32.65 18.46
N ILE A 122 58.06 -33.41 18.22
CA ILE A 122 56.87 -32.89 17.53
C ILE A 122 56.20 -31.79 18.35
N ASN A 123 56.00 -31.99 19.65
CA ASN A 123 55.37 -30.97 20.50
C ASN A 123 56.19 -29.67 20.54
N ASN A 124 57.51 -29.77 20.56
CA ASN A 124 58.38 -28.58 20.54
C ASN A 124 58.30 -27.86 19.17
N MET A 125 58.23 -28.61 18.06
CA MET A 125 58.02 -28.00 16.74
C MET A 125 56.65 -27.33 16.62
N ILE A 126 55.59 -27.97 17.12
CA ILE A 126 54.22 -27.41 17.09
C ILE A 126 54.16 -26.13 17.91
N LYS A 127 54.69 -26.14 19.14
CA LYS A 127 54.69 -24.95 20.00
C LYS A 127 55.51 -23.80 19.40
N ALA A 128 56.69 -24.09 18.88
CA ALA A 128 57.52 -23.07 18.24
C ALA A 128 56.87 -22.46 16.99
N GLU A 129 56.11 -23.24 16.22
CA GLU A 129 55.33 -22.67 15.10
C GLU A 129 54.08 -21.93 15.58
N LEU A 130 53.40 -22.40 16.63
CA LEU A 130 52.23 -21.73 17.18
C LEU A 130 52.59 -20.35 17.75
N ASP A 131 53.66 -20.26 18.54
CA ASP A 131 54.15 -19.01 19.10
C ASP A 131 54.53 -18.02 17.99
N ALA A 132 55.23 -18.49 16.94
CA ALA A 132 55.64 -17.66 15.81
C ALA A 132 54.47 -17.12 14.97
N VAL A 133 53.38 -17.90 14.85
CA VAL A 133 52.19 -17.53 14.08
C VAL A 133 51.30 -16.57 14.87
N THR A 134 51.32 -16.68 16.20
CA THR A 134 50.59 -15.76 17.09
C THR A 134 51.28 -14.39 17.17
N GLU A 135 52.61 -14.35 17.04
CA GLU A 135 53.40 -13.11 17.11
C GLU A 135 53.54 -12.39 15.75
N ASP A 136 53.61 -13.11 14.63
CA ASP A 136 53.83 -12.51 13.29
C ASP A 136 52.99 -13.18 12.19
N ILE A 137 51.95 -12.47 11.73
CA ILE A 137 50.97 -12.90 10.73
C ILE A 137 51.62 -12.98 9.32
N ALA A 138 52.73 -12.27 9.10
CA ALA A 138 53.49 -12.31 7.85
C ALA A 138 54.38 -13.55 7.71
N TYR A 139 54.43 -14.42 8.74
CA TYR A 139 55.31 -15.58 8.74
C TYR A 139 54.81 -16.68 7.78
N PRO A 140 55.62 -17.13 6.79
CA PRO A 140 55.17 -18.10 5.78
C PRO A 140 55.00 -19.55 6.27
N MET A 141 55.26 -19.86 7.54
CA MET A 141 55.30 -21.22 8.12
C MET A 141 56.23 -22.19 7.38
N TYR A 142 57.49 -22.29 7.80
CA TYR A 142 58.49 -23.13 7.12
C TYR A 142 58.43 -24.63 7.49
N ASN A 143 57.98 -25.00 8.69
CA ASN A 143 57.95 -26.40 9.15
C ASN A 143 56.57 -27.06 9.07
N PHE A 144 55.51 -26.33 8.68
CA PHE A 144 54.14 -26.86 8.63
C PHE A 144 54.00 -28.20 7.90
N TYR A 145 54.63 -28.37 6.73
CA TYR A 145 54.63 -29.67 6.02
C TYR A 145 55.33 -30.79 6.79
N ARG A 146 56.41 -30.46 7.49
CA ARG A 146 57.16 -31.44 8.31
C ARG A 146 56.33 -31.85 9.52
N ILE A 147 55.65 -30.89 10.16
CA ILE A 147 54.71 -31.18 11.24
C ILE A 147 53.59 -32.06 10.73
N HIS A 148 52.95 -31.70 9.61
CA HIS A 148 51.87 -32.48 9.02
C HIS A 148 52.31 -33.92 8.69
N PHE A 149 53.48 -34.10 8.07
CA PHE A 149 54.02 -35.43 7.77
C PHE A 149 54.23 -36.25 9.06
N ASN A 150 54.86 -35.64 10.06
CA ASN A 150 55.17 -36.32 11.33
C ASN A 150 53.91 -36.68 12.13
N VAL A 151 52.92 -35.78 12.14
CA VAL A 151 51.60 -36.01 12.76
C VAL A 151 50.82 -37.07 11.98
N THR A 152 50.92 -37.09 10.65
CA THR A 152 50.30 -38.13 9.81
C THR A 152 50.88 -39.50 10.10
N GLN A 153 52.21 -39.62 10.22
CA GLN A 153 52.85 -40.89 10.59
C GLN A 153 52.44 -41.33 11.99
N ALA A 154 52.37 -40.40 12.94
CA ALA A 154 51.88 -40.68 14.29
C ALA A 154 50.41 -41.15 14.28
N ARG A 155 49.54 -40.55 13.46
CA ARG A 155 48.13 -40.98 13.30
C ARG A 155 48.00 -42.35 12.64
N ASN A 156 48.74 -42.63 11.57
CA ASN A 156 48.75 -43.94 10.91
C ASN A 156 49.19 -45.06 11.89
N PHE A 157 50.14 -44.75 12.78
CA PHE A 157 50.56 -45.67 13.84
C PHE A 157 49.45 -45.93 14.87
N VAL A 158 48.66 -44.91 15.26
CA VAL A 158 47.48 -45.10 16.11
C VAL A 158 46.45 -45.99 15.41
N ASP A 159 46.10 -45.66 14.16
CA ASP A 159 45.09 -46.40 13.40
C ASP A 159 45.49 -47.89 13.27
N TYR A 160 46.76 -48.16 13.00
CA TYR A 160 47.31 -49.52 12.94
C TYR A 160 47.22 -50.26 14.29
N LEU A 161 47.56 -49.57 15.40
CA LEU A 161 47.46 -50.17 16.74
C LEU A 161 46.01 -50.40 17.16
N GLU A 162 45.09 -49.49 16.83
CA GLU A 162 43.66 -49.65 17.12
C GLU A 162 43.07 -50.85 16.35
N ASP A 163 43.37 -50.98 15.06
CA ASP A 163 42.93 -52.11 14.23
C ASP A 163 43.48 -53.45 14.73
N GLN A 164 44.77 -53.53 15.05
CA GLN A 164 45.36 -54.77 15.57
C GLN A 164 44.90 -55.09 16.99
N SER A 165 44.65 -54.07 17.81
CA SER A 165 44.15 -54.28 19.17
C SER A 165 42.73 -54.83 19.20
N ALA A 166 41.91 -54.56 18.17
CA ALA A 166 40.54 -55.06 18.07
C ALA A 166 40.46 -56.60 17.95
N GLU A 167 41.52 -57.25 17.45
CA GLU A 167 41.62 -58.72 17.38
C GLU A 167 42.21 -59.35 18.65
N LEU A 168 42.73 -58.54 19.59
CA LEU A 168 43.46 -58.98 20.78
C LEU A 168 42.60 -58.85 22.06
N SER A 169 43.07 -59.46 23.15
CA SER A 169 42.36 -59.48 24.45
C SER A 169 42.23 -58.10 25.11
N ASP A 170 41.18 -57.92 25.92
CA ASP A 170 40.84 -56.66 26.61
C ASP A 170 42.00 -56.06 27.43
N ASP A 171 42.82 -56.90 28.07
CA ASP A 171 44.00 -56.45 28.82
C ASP A 171 45.03 -55.74 27.92
N ILE A 172 45.24 -56.23 26.69
CA ILE A 172 46.19 -55.65 25.73
C ILE A 172 45.60 -54.36 25.13
N GLN A 173 44.30 -54.32 24.90
CA GLN A 173 43.60 -53.10 24.48
C GLN A 173 43.76 -51.95 25.49
N SER A 174 43.73 -52.27 26.80
CA SER A 174 43.97 -51.29 27.87
C SER A 174 45.39 -50.72 27.87
N ILE A 175 46.39 -51.52 27.49
CA ILE A 175 47.80 -51.10 27.39
C ILE A 175 47.99 -50.24 26.14
N VAL A 176 47.41 -50.63 25.01
CA VAL A 176 47.45 -49.88 23.75
C VAL A 176 46.80 -48.50 23.92
N THR A 177 45.64 -48.41 24.58
CA THR A 177 45.01 -47.11 24.88
C THR A 177 45.87 -46.20 25.75
N LYS A 178 46.65 -46.75 26.70
CA LYS A 178 47.60 -45.98 27.51
C LYS A 178 48.80 -45.47 26.69
N ILE A 179 49.24 -46.22 25.69
CA ILE A 179 50.29 -45.79 24.75
C ILE A 179 49.76 -44.71 23.79
N ILE A 180 48.48 -44.78 23.40
CA ILE A 180 47.85 -43.83 22.47
C ILE A 180 47.51 -42.48 23.13
N GLN A 181 47.24 -42.45 24.44
CA GLN A 181 46.77 -41.24 25.13
C GLN A 181 47.68 -40.00 24.93
N PRO A 182 49.03 -40.10 25.00
CA PRO A 182 49.91 -38.98 24.68
C PRO A 182 49.87 -38.53 23.20
N LEU A 183 49.62 -39.43 22.23
CA LEU A 183 49.46 -39.04 20.81
C LEU A 183 48.24 -38.14 20.63
N ARG A 184 47.14 -38.45 21.32
CA ARG A 184 45.90 -37.67 21.24
C ARG A 184 46.11 -36.22 21.70
N ALA A 185 47.01 -35.99 22.66
CA ALA A 185 47.37 -34.63 23.07
C ALA A 185 48.11 -33.87 21.96
N VAL A 186 49.04 -34.52 21.26
CA VAL A 186 49.76 -33.92 20.11
C VAL A 186 48.81 -33.59 18.96
N PHE A 187 47.81 -34.45 18.72
CA PHE A 187 46.78 -34.18 17.72
C PHE A 187 45.96 -32.94 18.06
N ARG A 188 45.57 -32.76 19.33
CA ARG A 188 44.88 -31.54 19.77
C ARG A 188 45.73 -30.29 19.56
N ASN A 189 47.01 -30.32 19.92
CA ASN A 189 47.91 -29.19 19.72
C ASN A 189 48.07 -28.85 18.22
N PHE A 190 48.10 -29.86 17.34
CA PHE A 190 48.13 -29.64 15.90
C PHE A 190 46.81 -29.08 15.37
N ASP A 191 45.67 -29.57 15.87
CA ASP A 191 44.35 -29.08 15.49
C ASP A 191 44.13 -27.63 15.99
N GLU A 192 44.74 -27.24 17.12
CA GLU A 192 44.81 -25.87 17.63
C GLU A 192 45.65 -24.97 16.72
N LEU A 193 46.85 -25.42 16.32
CA LEU A 193 47.67 -24.71 15.32
C LEU A 193 46.88 -24.51 14.03
N MET A 194 46.23 -25.55 13.50
CA MET A 194 45.38 -25.48 12.32
C MET A 194 44.23 -24.47 12.48
N LYS A 195 43.62 -24.41 13.67
CA LYS A 195 42.54 -23.45 13.97
C LYS A 195 43.05 -22.02 13.88
N GLU A 196 44.16 -21.70 14.52
CA GLU A 196 44.76 -20.36 14.45
C GLU A 196 45.14 -19.99 13.02
N VAL A 197 45.75 -20.92 12.26
CA VAL A 197 46.04 -20.71 10.83
C VAL A 197 44.77 -20.33 10.07
N ILE A 198 43.66 -21.04 10.31
CA ILE A 198 42.38 -20.84 9.60
C ILE A 198 41.77 -19.48 9.93
N ILE A 199 41.80 -19.07 11.20
CA ILE A 199 41.29 -17.76 11.63
C ILE A 199 42.11 -16.64 10.99
N SER A 200 43.43 -16.80 10.93
CA SER A 200 44.34 -15.80 10.35
C SER A 200 44.36 -15.79 8.81
N ILE A 201 43.61 -16.64 8.10
CA ILE A 201 43.66 -16.68 6.61
C ILE A 201 43.27 -15.34 6.01
N THR A 202 42.19 -14.72 6.49
CA THR A 202 41.68 -13.47 5.90
C THR A 202 42.68 -12.32 6.11
N GLU A 203 43.27 -12.23 7.30
CA GLU A 203 44.28 -11.24 7.66
C GLU A 203 45.62 -11.49 6.94
N ALA A 204 46.08 -12.74 6.89
CA ALA A 204 47.32 -13.13 6.20
C ALA A 204 47.27 -12.85 4.69
N VAL A 205 46.10 -13.01 4.05
CA VAL A 205 45.94 -12.66 2.63
C VAL A 205 45.93 -11.13 2.46
N LYS A 206 45.35 -10.36 3.39
CA LYS A 206 45.37 -8.88 3.35
C LYS A 206 46.80 -8.34 3.46
N GLU A 207 47.67 -8.99 4.24
CA GLU A 207 49.10 -8.66 4.35
C GLU A 207 49.96 -9.23 3.19
N GLY A 208 49.38 -10.07 2.32
CA GLY A 208 50.05 -10.61 1.13
C GLY A 208 50.79 -11.94 1.34
N ASN A 209 50.59 -12.63 2.47
CA ASN A 209 51.19 -13.94 2.76
C ASN A 209 50.45 -15.09 2.05
N ILE A 210 50.56 -15.11 0.72
CA ILE A 210 49.95 -16.12 -0.16
C ILE A 210 50.55 -17.52 0.07
N GLU A 211 51.79 -17.60 0.58
CA GLU A 211 52.49 -18.87 0.81
C GLU A 211 51.86 -19.70 1.93
N MET A 212 51.44 -19.07 3.03
CA MET A 212 50.78 -19.75 4.15
C MET A 212 49.46 -20.40 3.71
N VAL A 213 48.64 -19.67 2.95
CA VAL A 213 47.38 -20.18 2.41
C VAL A 213 47.61 -21.33 1.44
N ASN A 214 48.54 -21.19 0.50
CA ASN A 214 48.89 -22.29 -0.43
C ASN A 214 49.37 -23.55 0.30
N LYS A 215 50.12 -23.41 1.40
CA LYS A 215 50.58 -24.54 2.21
C LYS A 215 49.42 -25.26 2.89
N LEU A 216 48.51 -24.50 3.49
CA LEU A 216 47.30 -25.03 4.10
C LEU A 216 46.41 -25.75 3.08
N VAL A 217 46.14 -25.12 1.93
CA VAL A 217 45.31 -25.67 0.86
C VAL A 217 45.85 -27.00 0.36
N ARG A 218 47.17 -27.06 0.09
CA ARG A 218 47.81 -28.30 -0.35
C ARG A 218 47.72 -29.43 0.68
N VAL A 219 47.80 -29.10 1.98
CA VAL A 219 47.64 -30.10 3.05
C VAL A 219 46.21 -30.63 3.08
N ILE A 220 45.20 -29.75 3.03
CA ILE A 220 43.80 -30.16 3.05
C ILE A 220 43.43 -30.93 1.78
N GLU A 221 43.93 -30.54 0.62
CA GLU A 221 43.74 -31.28 -0.64
C GLU A 221 44.36 -32.67 -0.56
N HIS A 222 45.59 -32.77 -0.06
CA HIS A 222 46.24 -34.07 0.14
C HIS A 222 45.40 -34.97 1.06
N GLU A 223 44.97 -34.46 2.22
CA GLU A 223 44.14 -35.22 3.15
C GLU A 223 42.77 -35.59 2.55
N ALA A 224 42.14 -34.70 1.78
CA ALA A 224 40.87 -34.98 1.11
C ALA A 224 41.00 -36.08 0.04
N THR A 225 42.11 -36.11 -0.71
CA THR A 225 42.36 -37.18 -1.68
C THR A 225 42.61 -38.52 -1.01
N GLU A 226 43.29 -38.53 0.15
CA GLU A 226 43.50 -39.76 0.93
C GLU A 226 42.19 -40.24 1.59
N ASP A 227 41.37 -39.35 2.14
CA ASP A 227 40.03 -39.68 2.66
C ASP A 227 39.14 -40.27 1.55
N LEU A 228 39.20 -39.71 0.33
CA LEU A 228 38.49 -40.23 -0.83
C LEU A 228 38.99 -41.63 -1.21
N LYS A 229 40.31 -41.88 -1.18
CA LYS A 229 40.87 -43.23 -1.40
C LYS A 229 40.34 -44.23 -0.39
N VAL A 230 40.30 -43.89 0.90
CA VAL A 230 39.74 -44.75 1.95
C VAL A 230 38.25 -45.01 1.70
N ASN A 231 37.49 -43.98 1.32
CA ASN A 231 36.07 -44.14 0.99
C ASN A 231 35.87 -45.10 -0.19
N LEU A 232 36.61 -44.90 -1.28
CA LEU A 232 36.55 -45.80 -2.44
C LEU A 232 37.00 -47.22 -2.11
N MET A 233 38.04 -47.39 -1.27
CA MET A 233 38.47 -48.73 -0.84
C MET A 233 37.38 -49.45 -0.04
N ARG A 234 36.62 -48.72 0.79
CA ARG A 234 35.49 -49.24 1.55
C ARG A 234 34.30 -49.57 0.64
N ASP A 235 33.94 -48.66 -0.27
CA ASP A 235 32.81 -48.80 -1.19
C ASP A 235 33.02 -49.94 -2.20
N LEU A 236 34.25 -50.08 -2.71
CA LEU A 236 34.63 -51.16 -3.64
C LEU A 236 34.85 -52.51 -2.94
N ARG A 237 34.75 -52.57 -1.60
CA ARG A 237 34.99 -53.77 -0.79
C ARG A 237 36.32 -54.47 -1.10
N LEU A 238 37.35 -53.72 -1.48
CA LEU A 238 38.69 -54.25 -1.75
C LEU A 238 39.44 -54.66 -0.47
N VAL A 239 38.86 -54.38 0.70
CA VAL A 239 39.32 -54.85 2.01
C VAL A 239 38.83 -56.28 2.22
N ASP A 240 39.34 -57.23 1.43
CA ASP A 240 39.20 -58.64 1.74
C ASP A 240 40.06 -58.97 2.96
N SER A 241 39.46 -59.62 3.95
CA SER A 241 40.07 -60.03 5.24
C SER A 241 41.33 -60.89 5.10
N ASN A 242 41.70 -61.33 3.90
CA ASN A 242 42.84 -62.20 3.61
C ASN A 242 44.09 -61.47 3.07
N SER A 243 44.05 -60.15 2.89
CA SER A 243 45.23 -59.34 2.52
C SER A 243 46.02 -58.81 3.74
N SER A 244 45.72 -59.31 4.94
CA SER A 244 46.27 -58.83 6.22
C SER A 244 47.71 -59.23 6.50
N MET A 245 48.37 -60.03 5.65
CA MET A 245 49.71 -60.55 5.97
C MET A 245 50.85 -59.54 5.83
N VAL A 246 50.70 -58.43 5.10
CA VAL A 246 51.76 -57.41 4.98
C VAL A 246 51.18 -56.01 4.73
N ARG A 247 50.68 -55.34 5.76
CA ARG A 247 50.47 -53.88 5.69
C ARG A 247 51.65 -53.18 6.33
N ASP A 248 52.33 -52.36 5.55
CA ASP A 248 53.35 -51.44 6.04
C ASP A 248 52.67 -50.36 6.90
N TYR A 249 53.04 -50.24 8.17
CA TYR A 249 52.32 -49.39 9.14
C TYR A 249 52.34 -47.91 8.76
N ALA A 250 53.35 -47.48 8.00
CA ALA A 250 53.46 -46.11 7.47
C ALA A 250 52.37 -45.75 6.45
N LYS A 251 51.69 -46.74 5.85
CA LYS A 251 50.70 -46.57 4.77
C LYS A 251 49.28 -46.98 5.17
N THR A 252 49.09 -47.54 6.36
CA THR A 252 47.76 -47.90 6.87
C THR A 252 46.99 -46.66 7.28
N ARG A 253 45.86 -46.43 6.61
CA ARG A 253 44.79 -45.52 7.03
C ARG A 253 43.48 -46.29 7.02
N THR A 254 42.79 -46.28 8.14
CA THR A 254 41.52 -47.03 8.30
C THR A 254 40.34 -46.11 8.54
N GLN A 255 40.58 -44.92 9.12
CA GLN A 255 39.54 -43.95 9.45
C GLN A 255 39.69 -42.66 8.60
N MET A 256 38.54 -42.04 8.29
CA MET A 256 38.47 -40.74 7.62
C MET A 256 38.74 -39.61 8.63
N ARG A 257 39.48 -38.58 8.20
CA ARG A 257 39.91 -37.49 9.09
C ARG A 257 39.09 -36.21 8.93
N HIS A 258 38.36 -36.05 7.82
CA HIS A 258 37.40 -34.96 7.59
C HIS A 258 37.95 -33.53 7.74
N TYR A 259 39.22 -33.31 7.40
CA TYR A 259 39.86 -31.99 7.47
C TYR A 259 39.15 -30.91 6.65
N LYS A 260 38.54 -31.28 5.52
CA LYS A 260 37.73 -30.36 4.72
C LYS A 260 36.51 -29.83 5.50
N LYS A 261 35.84 -30.67 6.27
CA LYS A 261 34.69 -30.25 7.11
C LYS A 261 35.14 -29.36 8.26
N PHE A 262 36.26 -29.72 8.91
CA PHE A 262 36.87 -28.92 9.96
C PHE A 262 37.23 -27.51 9.47
N PHE A 263 37.81 -27.41 8.26
CA PHE A 263 38.12 -26.14 7.62
C PHE A 263 36.88 -25.23 7.48
N TYR A 264 35.80 -25.73 6.90
CA TYR A 264 34.58 -24.93 6.71
C TYR A 264 33.96 -24.49 8.04
N THR A 265 33.89 -25.37 9.04
CA THR A 265 33.34 -25.00 10.36
C THR A 265 34.18 -23.92 11.04
N LYS A 266 35.51 -23.99 10.96
CA LYS A 266 36.39 -22.99 11.58
C LYS A 266 36.41 -21.68 10.80
N LEU A 267 36.28 -21.73 9.48
CA LEU A 267 36.11 -20.55 8.66
C LEU A 267 34.77 -19.86 9.00
N GLU A 268 33.68 -20.61 9.15
CA GLU A 268 32.38 -20.07 9.58
C GLU A 268 32.45 -19.40 10.96
N GLU A 269 33.15 -20.00 11.93
CA GLU A 269 33.42 -19.37 13.24
C GLU A 269 34.19 -18.04 13.08
N SER A 270 35.22 -17.98 12.24
CA SER A 270 36.00 -16.75 12.04
C SER A 270 35.17 -15.62 11.42
N LEU A 271 34.36 -15.92 10.40
CA LEU A 271 33.49 -14.92 9.76
C LEU A 271 32.39 -14.48 10.74
N ALA A 272 31.84 -15.40 11.53
CA ALA A 272 30.89 -15.09 12.57
C ALA A 272 31.48 -14.14 13.62
N ASP A 273 32.69 -14.41 14.10
CA ASP A 273 33.36 -13.57 15.10
C ASP A 273 33.65 -12.17 14.56
N THR A 274 34.03 -12.02 13.28
CA THR A 274 34.21 -10.70 12.66
C THR A 274 32.90 -9.91 12.60
N PHE A 275 31.81 -10.55 12.16
CA PHE A 275 30.50 -9.92 12.10
C PHE A 275 29.97 -9.56 13.49
N ASP A 276 30.11 -10.47 14.45
CA ASP A 276 29.64 -10.29 15.82
C ASP A 276 30.42 -9.15 16.51
N LYS A 277 31.74 -9.00 16.27
CA LYS A 277 32.53 -7.83 16.73
C LYS A 277 32.04 -6.51 16.12
N CYS A 278 31.65 -6.50 14.84
CA CYS A 278 31.07 -5.31 14.21
C CYS A 278 29.71 -4.97 14.85
N VAL A 279 28.86 -5.97 15.10
CA VAL A 279 27.56 -5.76 15.77
C VAL A 279 27.74 -5.26 17.21
N GLU A 280 28.73 -5.79 17.95
CA GLU A 280 29.05 -5.33 19.31
C GLU A 280 29.55 -3.88 19.33
N HIS A 281 30.31 -3.46 18.33
CA HIS A 281 30.78 -2.07 18.22
C HIS A 281 29.61 -1.07 18.12
N PHE A 282 28.51 -1.47 17.46
CA PHE A 282 27.32 -0.65 17.25
C PHE A 282 26.16 -1.00 18.19
N TYR A 283 26.43 -1.57 19.38
CA TYR A 283 25.39 -2.01 20.33
C TYR A 283 24.38 -0.90 20.73
N GLN A 284 24.80 0.37 20.69
CA GLN A 284 23.93 1.51 21.03
C GLN A 284 22.91 1.84 19.94
N ASP A 285 23.27 1.66 18.67
CA ASP A 285 22.40 1.90 17.51
C ASP A 285 22.61 0.77 16.50
N LYS A 286 21.84 -0.31 16.67
CA LYS A 286 21.88 -1.48 15.79
C LYS A 286 21.61 -1.13 14.31
N MET A 287 21.05 0.04 14.04
CA MET A 287 20.70 0.51 12.70
C MET A 287 21.89 1.15 11.94
N LEU A 288 22.87 1.74 12.66
CA LEU A 288 24.13 2.26 12.07
C LEU A 288 25.00 1.16 11.47
N VAL A 289 24.68 -0.11 11.76
CA VAL A 289 25.32 -1.25 11.11
C VAL A 289 25.10 -1.17 9.61
N TYR A 290 23.89 -0.86 9.13
CA TYR A 290 23.58 -0.80 7.68
C TYR A 290 24.37 0.28 6.95
N ASP A 291 24.54 1.46 7.56
CA ASP A 291 25.29 2.58 6.97
C ASP A 291 26.79 2.26 6.85
N ASN A 292 27.29 1.32 7.66
CA ASN A 292 28.69 0.90 7.65
C ASN A 292 28.90 -0.45 6.95
N LEU A 293 27.92 -1.04 6.27
CA LEU A 293 28.13 -2.31 5.56
C LEU A 293 29.04 -2.19 4.31
N GLU A 294 29.56 -1.02 3.97
CA GLU A 294 30.59 -0.86 2.93
C GLU A 294 31.83 -1.74 3.18
N TRP A 295 32.26 -1.91 4.44
CA TRP A 295 33.40 -2.81 4.74
C TRP A 295 33.09 -4.26 4.36
N PHE A 296 31.82 -4.65 4.46
CA PHE A 296 31.36 -5.99 4.11
C PHE A 296 31.37 -6.19 2.60
N GLU A 297 30.93 -5.18 1.85
CA GLU A 297 31.04 -5.15 0.39
C GLU A 297 32.49 -5.25 -0.08
N ASP A 298 33.40 -4.48 0.53
CA ASP A 298 34.84 -4.53 0.25
C ASP A 298 35.46 -5.90 0.59
N GLU A 299 35.02 -6.53 1.69
CA GLU A 299 35.48 -7.86 2.07
C GLU A 299 34.98 -8.95 1.10
N LEU A 300 33.75 -8.84 0.61
CA LEU A 300 33.23 -9.73 -0.44
C LEU A 300 33.99 -9.55 -1.76
N VAL A 301 34.26 -8.31 -2.17
CA VAL A 301 35.09 -7.99 -3.34
C VAL A 301 36.48 -8.63 -3.19
N PHE A 302 37.10 -8.48 -2.02
CA PHE A 302 38.39 -9.09 -1.71
C PHE A 302 38.33 -10.61 -1.81
N VAL A 303 37.33 -11.26 -1.21
CA VAL A 303 37.18 -12.72 -1.26
C VAL A 303 37.06 -13.23 -2.70
N VAL A 304 36.33 -12.51 -3.56
CA VAL A 304 36.16 -12.90 -4.97
C VAL A 304 37.44 -12.67 -5.78
N HIS A 305 38.12 -11.54 -5.60
CA HIS A 305 39.24 -11.15 -6.45
C HIS A 305 40.60 -11.72 -6.02
N THR A 306 40.84 -11.86 -4.71
CA THR A 306 42.15 -12.26 -4.16
C THR A 306 42.12 -13.64 -3.52
N LEU A 307 41.04 -14.00 -2.81
CA LEU A 307 40.96 -15.25 -2.07
C LEU A 307 40.53 -16.42 -2.97
N ALA A 308 39.50 -16.27 -3.80
CA ALA A 308 38.99 -17.33 -4.66
C ALA A 308 40.03 -17.93 -5.65
N PRO A 309 40.94 -17.14 -6.27
CA PRO A 309 41.98 -17.69 -7.15
C PRO A 309 43.02 -18.57 -6.43
N LEU A 310 43.16 -18.47 -5.10
CA LEU A 310 44.11 -19.25 -4.31
C LEU A 310 43.64 -20.67 -4.03
N PHE A 311 42.36 -20.96 -4.26
CA PHE A 311 41.77 -22.27 -4.01
C PHE A 311 41.37 -22.98 -5.31
N PRO A 312 41.33 -24.33 -5.32
CA PRO A 312 40.83 -25.08 -6.45
C PRO A 312 39.36 -24.72 -6.76
N SER A 313 39.03 -24.58 -8.05
CA SER A 313 37.68 -24.18 -8.50
C SER A 313 36.55 -25.07 -7.97
N HIS A 314 36.84 -26.35 -7.70
CA HIS A 314 35.86 -27.31 -7.16
C HIS A 314 35.46 -27.07 -5.69
N TRP A 315 36.10 -26.14 -4.98
CA TRP A 315 35.78 -25.83 -3.58
C TRP A 315 34.77 -24.69 -3.41
N GLU A 316 34.49 -23.93 -4.47
CA GLU A 316 33.48 -22.85 -4.51
C GLU A 316 33.43 -21.99 -3.23
N ILE A 317 34.59 -21.56 -2.75
CA ILE A 317 34.71 -20.88 -1.46
C ILE A 317 33.98 -19.53 -1.46
N SER A 318 33.97 -18.83 -2.59
CA SER A 318 33.19 -17.59 -2.75
C SER A 318 31.70 -17.84 -2.48
N ASN A 319 31.10 -18.90 -3.05
CA ASN A 319 29.70 -19.24 -2.81
C ASN A 319 29.43 -19.57 -1.34
N TYR A 320 30.34 -20.30 -0.70
CA TYR A 320 30.21 -20.66 0.72
C TYR A 320 30.31 -19.42 1.63
N ILE A 321 31.30 -18.56 1.42
CA ILE A 321 31.50 -17.34 2.21
C ILE A 321 30.30 -16.39 2.03
N HIS A 322 29.83 -16.19 0.80
CA HIS A 322 28.63 -15.40 0.53
C HIS A 322 27.41 -15.97 1.27
N GLY A 323 27.25 -17.30 1.28
CA GLY A 323 26.17 -17.97 2.01
C GLY A 323 26.24 -17.81 3.53
N VAL A 324 27.44 -17.84 4.12
CA VAL A 324 27.64 -17.66 5.57
C VAL A 324 27.25 -16.24 6.00
N TYR A 325 27.78 -15.23 5.31
CA TYR A 325 27.45 -13.84 5.62
C TYR A 325 25.98 -13.52 5.35
N TYR A 326 25.42 -14.03 4.24
CA TYR A 326 23.99 -13.93 3.97
C TYR A 326 23.14 -14.47 5.13
N ASN A 327 23.47 -15.66 5.65
CA ASN A 327 22.72 -16.27 6.76
C ASN A 327 22.84 -15.44 8.05
N LYS A 328 23.99 -14.79 8.30
CA LYS A 328 24.21 -13.93 9.46
C LYS A 328 23.47 -12.60 9.32
N LEU A 329 23.57 -11.92 8.18
CA LEU A 329 22.79 -10.72 7.87
C LEU A 329 21.29 -11.01 7.97
N HIS A 330 20.83 -12.14 7.42
CA HIS A 330 19.43 -12.56 7.53
C HIS A 330 18.98 -12.75 8.99
N LYS A 331 19.79 -13.42 9.82
CA LYS A 331 19.48 -13.57 11.26
C LYS A 331 19.44 -12.22 11.98
N PHE A 332 20.35 -11.31 11.66
CA PHE A 332 20.38 -9.96 12.21
C PHE A 332 19.16 -9.14 11.79
N THR A 333 18.80 -9.16 10.50
CA THR A 333 17.60 -8.51 9.97
C THR A 333 16.34 -9.08 10.64
N MET A 334 16.29 -10.40 10.91
CA MET A 334 15.16 -11.03 11.59
C MET A 334 15.05 -10.63 13.06
N GLU A 335 16.18 -10.51 13.77
CA GLU A 335 16.18 -10.00 15.15
C GLU A 335 15.69 -8.54 15.23
N LEU A 336 16.07 -7.73 14.24
CA LEU A 336 15.60 -6.34 14.11
C LEU A 336 14.11 -6.26 13.77
N ILE A 337 13.60 -7.07 12.84
CA ILE A 337 12.16 -7.09 12.52
C ILE A 337 11.35 -7.51 13.75
N ASN A 338 11.80 -8.53 14.49
CA ASN A 338 11.12 -9.00 15.69
C ASN A 338 11.09 -7.97 16.84
N THR A 339 11.93 -6.94 16.78
CA THR A 339 11.91 -5.84 17.77
C THR A 339 10.90 -4.74 17.45
N ASN A 340 10.08 -4.88 16.39
CA ASN A 340 9.09 -3.89 15.93
C ASN A 340 9.69 -2.48 15.79
N PRO A 341 10.66 -2.29 14.88
CA PRO A 341 11.34 -1.01 14.74
C PRO A 341 10.41 0.04 14.09
N PRO A 342 10.70 1.34 14.25
CA PRO A 342 9.92 2.40 13.64
C PRO A 342 9.91 2.29 12.11
N ALA A 343 8.88 2.88 11.50
CA ALA A 343 8.63 2.82 10.07
C ALA A 343 9.85 3.25 9.21
N GLU A 344 10.57 4.27 9.66
CA GLU A 344 11.80 4.76 9.01
C GLU A 344 12.90 3.69 8.95
N ASP A 345 13.06 2.91 10.02
CA ASP A 345 14.08 1.85 10.10
C ASP A 345 13.71 0.66 9.20
N LEU A 346 12.42 0.31 9.11
CA LEU A 346 11.94 -0.72 8.18
C LEU A 346 12.21 -0.34 6.72
N MET A 347 12.05 0.94 6.37
CA MET A 347 12.33 1.45 5.04
C MET A 347 13.82 1.39 4.70
N ARG A 348 14.68 1.83 5.61
CA ARG A 348 16.14 1.72 5.43
C ARG A 348 16.61 0.26 5.25
N ILE A 349 16.01 -0.69 5.97
CA ILE A 349 16.28 -2.13 5.75
C ILE A 349 15.89 -2.57 4.33
N LEU A 350 14.73 -2.13 3.84
CA LEU A 350 14.25 -2.45 2.49
C LEU A 350 15.09 -1.80 1.38
N GLU A 351 15.55 -0.57 1.59
CA GLU A 351 16.50 0.11 0.70
C GLU A 351 17.83 -0.63 0.64
N TYR A 352 18.35 -1.07 1.79
CA TYR A 352 19.56 -1.86 1.85
C TYR A 352 19.42 -3.22 1.16
N ASP A 353 18.29 -3.93 1.30
CA ASP A 353 18.05 -5.19 0.57
C ASP A 353 18.05 -4.95 -0.96
N SER A 354 17.53 -3.80 -1.42
CA SER A 354 17.62 -3.41 -2.82
C SER A 354 19.07 -3.11 -3.25
N HIS A 355 19.82 -2.35 -2.44
CA HIS A 355 21.23 -2.05 -2.69
C HIS A 355 22.08 -3.33 -2.75
N TYR A 356 21.92 -4.21 -1.77
CA TYR A 356 22.63 -5.48 -1.69
C TYR A 356 22.32 -6.38 -2.90
N ASN A 357 21.06 -6.47 -3.33
CA ASN A 357 20.70 -7.22 -4.53
C ASN A 357 21.37 -6.65 -5.80
N GLN A 358 21.46 -5.33 -5.93
CA GLN A 358 22.19 -4.68 -7.03
C GLN A 358 23.68 -4.94 -6.96
N PHE A 359 24.27 -4.85 -5.76
CA PHE A 359 25.68 -5.11 -5.50
C PHE A 359 26.06 -6.57 -5.82
N VAL A 360 25.29 -7.55 -5.33
CA VAL A 360 25.49 -8.97 -5.65
C VAL A 360 25.36 -9.22 -7.15
N THR A 361 24.44 -8.54 -7.83
CA THR A 361 24.31 -8.62 -9.29
C THR A 361 25.53 -8.04 -10.00
N SER A 362 26.14 -6.97 -9.48
CA SER A 362 27.35 -6.38 -10.03
C SER A 362 28.61 -7.23 -9.82
N LEU A 363 28.65 -8.02 -8.74
CA LEU A 363 29.76 -8.93 -8.43
C LEU A 363 29.74 -10.23 -9.26
N GLN A 364 28.57 -10.65 -9.76
CA GLN A 364 28.43 -11.86 -10.57
C GLN A 364 28.84 -11.63 -12.03
N LEU A 365 30.15 -11.63 -12.29
CA LEU A 365 30.69 -11.87 -13.63
C LEU A 365 30.37 -13.32 -14.06
N GLU A 366 29.51 -13.44 -15.08
CA GLU A 366 29.33 -14.57 -16.00
C GLU A 366 29.47 -16.00 -15.40
N ASN A 367 28.33 -16.68 -15.16
CA ASN A 367 28.13 -18.16 -15.13
C ASN A 367 27.62 -18.82 -13.85
N PHE A 368 26.70 -18.22 -13.10
CA PHE A 368 25.82 -19.03 -12.22
C PHE A 368 24.34 -18.72 -12.46
N GLN A 369 23.63 -19.71 -12.98
CA GLN A 369 22.17 -19.66 -13.11
C GLN A 369 21.51 -19.87 -11.75
N LYS A 370 20.69 -18.89 -11.36
CA LYS A 370 19.47 -19.00 -10.55
C LYS A 370 19.59 -19.71 -9.20
N GLU A 371 19.78 -18.91 -8.15
CA GLU A 371 18.93 -18.87 -6.96
C GLU A 371 19.32 -17.63 -6.15
N GLN A 372 18.83 -16.46 -6.60
CA GLN A 372 18.93 -15.22 -5.84
C GLN A 372 18.08 -15.37 -4.58
N LYS A 373 18.72 -15.48 -3.42
CA LYS A 373 18.05 -15.34 -2.13
C LYS A 373 18.08 -13.85 -1.79
N SER A 374 16.98 -13.15 -1.99
CA SER A 374 16.78 -11.80 -1.40
C SER A 374 16.96 -11.94 0.11
N ILE A 375 17.61 -11.00 0.80
CA ILE A 375 17.94 -11.11 2.23
C ILE A 375 16.70 -11.38 3.07
N LEU A 376 15.54 -10.86 2.68
CA LEU A 376 14.27 -11.18 3.35
C LEU A 376 13.50 -12.34 2.71
N GLY A 377 13.73 -12.70 1.46
CA GLY A 377 12.76 -13.49 0.69
C GLY A 377 11.50 -12.68 0.37
N GLU A 378 10.90 -12.91 -0.80
CA GLU A 378 9.78 -12.09 -1.29
C GLU A 378 8.55 -12.11 -0.36
N GLU A 379 8.33 -13.20 0.37
CA GLU A 379 7.17 -13.37 1.26
C GLU A 379 7.31 -12.54 2.56
N LEU A 380 8.48 -12.52 3.17
CA LEU A 380 8.73 -11.71 4.38
C LEU A 380 8.87 -10.23 4.03
N LYS A 381 9.35 -9.90 2.82
CA LYS A 381 9.31 -8.53 2.30
C LYS A 381 7.89 -7.98 2.25
N ASN A 382 6.94 -8.79 1.76
CA ASN A 382 5.52 -8.40 1.77
C ASN A 382 4.97 -8.27 3.20
N SER A 383 5.36 -9.16 4.13
CA SER A 383 4.96 -9.04 5.54
C SER A 383 5.49 -7.75 6.18
N VAL A 384 6.76 -7.41 5.94
CA VAL A 384 7.38 -6.18 6.46
C VAL A 384 6.72 -4.93 5.87
N LEU A 385 6.39 -4.95 4.57
CA LEU A 385 5.64 -3.87 3.94
C LEU A 385 4.23 -3.73 4.52
N ASP A 386 3.57 -4.84 4.84
CA ASP A 386 2.24 -4.82 5.46
C ASP A 386 2.30 -4.32 6.92
N ASP A 387 3.35 -4.66 7.66
CA ASP A 387 3.55 -4.17 9.03
C ASP A 387 3.98 -2.69 9.06
N TYR A 388 4.84 -2.26 8.13
CA TYR A 388 5.16 -0.86 7.88
C TYR A 388 3.89 -0.05 7.56
N LEU A 389 3.06 -0.58 6.67
CA LEU A 389 1.76 0.00 6.34
C LEU A 389 0.91 0.15 7.61
N LYS A 390 0.68 -0.91 8.38
CA LYS A 390 -0.13 -0.85 9.61
C LYS A 390 0.35 0.22 10.59
N VAL A 391 1.66 0.37 10.78
CA VAL A 391 2.22 1.38 11.70
C VAL A 391 1.90 2.80 11.21
N ILE A 392 2.07 3.07 9.91
CA ILE A 392 1.73 4.38 9.32
C ILE A 392 0.23 4.62 9.38
N LEU A 393 -0.59 3.61 9.05
CA LEU A 393 -2.05 3.73 9.09
C LEU A 393 -2.53 4.07 10.51
N SER A 394 -2.01 3.40 11.54
CA SER A 394 -2.35 3.68 12.94
C SER A 394 -1.96 5.10 13.37
N LYS A 395 -0.76 5.55 13.00
CA LYS A 395 -0.31 6.91 13.32
C LYS A 395 -1.15 7.98 12.62
N MET A 396 -1.55 7.74 11.37
CA MET A 396 -2.44 8.66 10.64
C MET A 396 -3.83 8.72 11.26
N GLU A 397 -4.38 7.59 11.71
CA GLU A 397 -5.67 7.55 12.42
C GLU A 397 -5.59 8.31 13.75
N GLU A 398 -4.54 8.10 14.55
CA GLU A 398 -4.32 8.83 15.82
C GLU A 398 -4.18 10.34 15.59
N TRP A 399 -3.41 10.74 14.57
CA TRP A 399 -3.24 12.15 14.21
C TRP A 399 -4.57 12.78 13.79
N ASN A 400 -5.37 12.07 12.98
CA ASN A 400 -6.68 12.54 12.54
C ASN A 400 -7.68 12.68 13.70
N ASP A 401 -7.68 11.76 14.67
CA ASP A 401 -8.56 11.83 15.83
C ASP A 401 -8.20 13.00 16.77
N ASN A 402 -6.91 13.29 16.91
CA ASN A 402 -6.44 14.49 17.63
C ASN A 402 -6.88 15.77 16.90
N LEU A 403 -6.76 15.79 15.58
CA LEU A 403 -7.16 16.93 14.76
C LEU A 403 -8.67 17.18 14.84
N ILE A 404 -9.51 16.15 14.69
CA ILE A 404 -10.98 16.25 14.86
C ILE A 404 -11.32 16.85 16.23
N SER A 405 -10.61 16.42 17.28
CA SER A 405 -10.84 16.90 18.65
C SER A 405 -10.45 18.36 18.85
N GLN A 406 -9.37 18.81 18.21
CA GLN A 406 -8.91 20.21 18.23
C GLN A 406 -9.87 21.11 17.45
N GLU A 407 -10.24 20.69 16.24
CA GLU A 407 -11.12 21.43 15.36
C GLU A 407 -12.54 21.56 15.90
N SER A 408 -13.07 20.49 16.49
CA SER A 408 -14.39 20.52 17.12
C SER A 408 -14.44 21.51 18.28
N LYS A 409 -13.33 21.71 19.00
CA LYS A 409 -13.22 22.73 20.04
C LYS A 409 -13.15 24.12 19.42
N SER A 410 -12.27 24.32 18.45
CA SER A 410 -12.12 25.61 17.75
C SER A 410 -13.45 26.09 17.14
N PHE A 411 -14.21 25.20 16.48
CA PHE A 411 -15.50 25.53 15.88
C PHE A 411 -16.59 25.84 16.92
N ARG A 412 -16.56 25.19 18.09
CA ARG A 412 -17.51 25.50 19.18
C ARG A 412 -17.16 26.80 19.89
N ASP A 413 -15.87 27.00 20.13
CA ASP A 413 -15.37 28.09 20.94
C ASP A 413 -15.28 29.42 20.19
N ARG A 414 -15.00 29.44 18.89
CA ARG A 414 -15.05 30.67 18.07
C ARG A 414 -14.37 31.89 18.71
N ASP A 415 -13.26 31.65 19.41
CA ASP A 415 -12.56 32.68 20.19
C ASP A 415 -11.78 33.66 19.29
N GLU A 416 -11.40 33.21 18.08
CA GLU A 416 -10.70 33.98 17.05
C GLU A 416 -11.53 34.00 15.75
N PRO A 417 -11.47 35.05 14.92
CA PRO A 417 -12.11 35.03 13.61
C PRO A 417 -11.44 34.00 12.67
N PRO A 418 -12.16 33.46 11.66
CA PRO A 418 -11.58 32.57 10.66
C PRO A 418 -10.40 33.20 9.88
N ASP A 419 -9.52 32.34 9.35
CA ASP A 419 -8.35 32.76 8.57
C ASP A 419 -8.74 33.25 7.17
N VAL A 420 -8.02 34.23 6.64
CA VAL A 420 -8.24 34.73 5.27
C VAL A 420 -7.30 34.04 4.28
N TYR A 421 -7.87 33.50 3.20
CA TYR A 421 -7.14 32.89 2.09
C TYR A 421 -7.53 33.52 0.76
N ASN A 422 -6.53 33.85 -0.06
CA ASN A 422 -6.76 34.35 -1.41
C ASN A 422 -7.04 33.17 -2.35
N TYR A 423 -8.26 33.09 -2.87
CA TYR A 423 -8.72 32.00 -3.71
C TYR A 423 -9.02 32.47 -5.13
N ALA A 424 -8.50 31.76 -6.13
CA ALA A 424 -8.70 32.05 -7.54
C ALA A 424 -9.73 31.07 -8.10
N GLN A 425 -10.84 31.60 -8.62
CA GLN A 425 -11.97 30.84 -9.14
C GLN A 425 -12.34 31.28 -10.55
N THR A 426 -12.96 30.38 -11.30
CA THR A 426 -13.55 30.68 -12.61
C THR A 426 -15.06 30.78 -12.48
N MET A 427 -15.61 31.96 -12.76
CA MET A 427 -17.05 32.24 -12.78
C MET A 427 -17.59 32.13 -14.21
N GLU A 428 -18.74 31.47 -14.38
CA GLU A 428 -19.51 31.52 -15.63
C GLU A 428 -20.65 32.54 -15.52
N ASP A 429 -20.70 33.51 -16.43
CA ASP A 429 -21.77 34.52 -16.52
C ASP A 429 -22.23 34.74 -17.98
N PHE A 430 -23.31 35.49 -18.19
CA PHE A 430 -23.84 35.85 -19.49
C PHE A 430 -23.39 37.24 -19.95
N ASP A 431 -22.96 37.34 -21.22
CA ASP A 431 -22.68 38.63 -21.87
C ASP A 431 -23.96 39.46 -22.17
N GLN A 432 -23.81 40.66 -22.74
CA GLN A 432 -24.91 41.51 -23.24
C GLN A 432 -25.79 40.84 -24.30
N PHE A 433 -25.37 39.69 -24.82
CA PHE A 433 -26.04 38.92 -25.85
C PHE A 433 -26.40 37.48 -25.40
N ASP A 434 -26.45 37.22 -24.09
CA ASP A 434 -26.80 35.91 -23.48
C ASP A 434 -25.85 34.74 -23.86
N HIS A 435 -24.60 35.03 -24.20
CA HIS A 435 -23.57 34.01 -24.38
C HIS A 435 -22.80 33.77 -23.07
N ILE A 436 -22.45 32.50 -22.80
CA ILE A 436 -21.66 32.11 -21.62
C ILE A 436 -20.22 32.62 -21.77
N ILE A 437 -19.74 33.38 -20.79
CA ILE A 437 -18.37 33.86 -20.64
C ILE A 437 -17.79 33.28 -19.35
N THR A 438 -16.52 32.88 -19.39
CA THR A 438 -15.73 32.53 -18.21
C THR A 438 -14.86 33.70 -17.75
N LEU A 439 -14.94 34.04 -16.46
CA LEU A 439 -14.18 35.12 -15.82
C LEU A 439 -13.34 34.55 -14.69
N GLU A 440 -12.05 34.90 -14.63
CA GLU A 440 -11.19 34.55 -13.49
C GLU A 440 -11.31 35.63 -12.40
N ILE A 441 -11.75 35.22 -11.20
CA ILE A 441 -11.93 36.09 -10.04
C ILE A 441 -11.00 35.62 -8.93
N THR A 442 -10.30 36.56 -8.30
CA THR A 442 -9.56 36.32 -7.06
C THR A 442 -10.32 36.98 -5.91
N SER A 443 -10.87 36.18 -5.00
CA SER A 443 -11.57 36.65 -3.81
C SER A 443 -10.80 36.28 -2.53
N ASP A 444 -10.91 37.14 -1.52
CA ASP A 444 -10.44 36.83 -0.18
C ASP A 444 -11.56 36.07 0.54
N VAL A 445 -11.26 34.83 0.91
CA VAL A 445 -12.24 33.86 1.39
C VAL A 445 -11.86 33.46 2.81
N TYR A 446 -12.83 33.34 3.71
CA TYR A 446 -12.59 32.83 5.05
C TYR A 446 -12.44 31.32 5.03
N VAL A 447 -11.49 30.80 5.79
CA VAL A 447 -11.14 29.38 5.84
C VAL A 447 -10.84 29.02 7.29
N LEU A 448 -11.04 27.75 7.65
CA LEU A 448 -10.69 27.29 8.99
C LEU A 448 -9.16 27.33 9.20
N PRO A 449 -8.66 27.66 10.40
CA PRO A 449 -7.22 27.84 10.64
C PRO A 449 -6.38 26.60 10.31
N ASP A 450 -6.93 25.41 10.54
CA ASP A 450 -6.24 24.14 10.30
C ASP A 450 -6.44 23.58 8.88
N PHE A 451 -7.01 24.33 7.92
CA PHE A 451 -7.41 23.77 6.61
C PHE A 451 -6.27 23.15 5.79
N LYS A 452 -5.05 23.67 5.92
CA LYS A 452 -3.87 23.17 5.17
C LYS A 452 -3.29 21.91 5.79
N THR A 453 -3.51 21.70 7.09
CA THR A 453 -2.81 20.65 7.86
C THR A 453 -3.09 19.26 7.31
N THR A 454 -4.33 18.97 6.89
CA THR A 454 -4.71 17.66 6.37
C THR A 454 -4.10 17.35 5.01
N LEU A 455 -3.97 18.37 4.14
CA LEU A 455 -3.29 18.23 2.86
C LEU A 455 -1.77 18.18 3.00
N SER A 456 -1.20 18.90 3.98
CA SER A 456 0.22 18.78 4.33
C SER A 456 0.53 17.39 4.87
N MET A 457 -0.34 16.83 5.72
CA MET A 457 -0.18 15.46 6.23
C MET A 457 -0.25 14.42 5.10
N LEU A 458 -1.21 14.56 4.18
CA LEU A 458 -1.25 13.73 2.96
C LEU A 458 0.05 13.85 2.19
N LYS A 459 0.56 15.07 1.98
CA LYS A 459 1.80 15.32 1.27
C LYS A 459 2.98 14.61 1.91
N ASP A 460 3.19 14.84 3.21
CA ASP A 460 4.35 14.32 3.93
C ASP A 460 4.35 12.78 3.97
N GLN A 461 3.19 12.15 4.19
CA GLN A 461 3.10 10.68 4.24
C GLN A 461 3.11 10.03 2.85
N ALA A 462 2.44 10.63 1.88
CA ALA A 462 2.40 10.09 0.52
C ALA A 462 3.71 10.31 -0.23
N ASP A 463 4.44 11.41 0.00
CA ASP A 463 5.76 11.60 -0.61
C ASP A 463 6.78 10.57 -0.06
N VAL A 464 6.80 10.32 1.26
CA VAL A 464 7.64 9.24 1.85
C VAL A 464 7.25 7.86 1.28
N ALA A 465 5.95 7.60 1.15
CA ALA A 465 5.48 6.36 0.54
C ALA A 465 5.80 6.27 -0.96
N ALA A 466 5.88 7.39 -1.68
CA ALA A 466 6.25 7.40 -3.08
C ALA A 466 7.77 7.21 -3.28
N ASP A 467 8.58 7.84 -2.44
CA ASP A 467 10.04 7.71 -2.46
C ASP A 467 10.49 6.27 -2.14
N SER A 468 9.67 5.52 -1.39
CA SER A 468 9.89 4.08 -1.13
C SER A 468 9.90 3.20 -2.40
N GLY A 469 9.33 3.68 -3.52
CA GLY A 469 9.20 2.93 -4.76
C GLY A 469 8.13 1.81 -4.73
N TYR A 470 7.45 1.60 -3.60
CA TYR A 470 6.41 0.58 -3.46
C TYR A 470 5.01 1.16 -3.69
N GLY A 471 4.47 0.98 -4.91
CA GLY A 471 3.13 1.46 -5.25
C GLY A 471 2.00 0.94 -4.33
N LYS A 472 2.12 -0.28 -3.79
CA LYS A 472 1.15 -0.83 -2.83
C LYS A 472 1.08 0.02 -1.55
N VAL A 473 2.22 0.53 -1.08
CA VAL A 473 2.30 1.35 0.13
C VAL A 473 1.64 2.70 -0.11
N LEU A 474 1.97 3.36 -1.22
CA LEU A 474 1.39 4.66 -1.57
C LEU A 474 -0.14 4.59 -1.67
N VAL A 475 -0.66 3.56 -2.36
CA VAL A 475 -2.11 3.35 -2.46
C VAL A 475 -2.73 3.13 -1.09
N GLY A 476 -2.12 2.30 -0.24
CA GLY A 476 -2.63 2.05 1.11
C GLY A 476 -2.67 3.31 1.98
N VAL A 477 -1.68 4.20 1.85
CA VAL A 477 -1.65 5.48 2.55
C VAL A 477 -2.77 6.41 2.07
N ILE A 478 -2.97 6.52 0.74
CA ILE A 478 -4.02 7.37 0.16
C ILE A 478 -5.43 6.86 0.52
N GLU A 479 -5.66 5.55 0.45
CA GLU A 479 -6.95 4.94 0.83
C GLU A 479 -7.27 5.14 2.31
N ASN A 480 -6.26 5.05 3.19
CA ASN A 480 -6.51 5.31 4.61
C ASN A 480 -6.71 6.81 4.88
N TRP A 481 -5.98 7.67 4.18
CA TRP A 481 -6.17 9.11 4.28
C TRP A 481 -7.57 9.52 3.82
N SER A 482 -8.08 8.98 2.70
CA SER A 482 -9.45 9.28 2.23
C SER A 482 -10.50 8.81 3.23
N ARG A 483 -10.31 7.64 3.85
CA ARG A 483 -11.17 7.16 4.95
C ARG A 483 -11.14 8.10 6.17
N CYS A 484 -9.96 8.55 6.57
CA CYS A 484 -9.78 9.50 7.68
C CYS A 484 -10.43 10.85 7.37
N TYR A 485 -10.27 11.33 6.13
CA TYR A 485 -10.89 12.55 5.63
C TYR A 485 -12.41 12.46 5.67
N ASN A 486 -13.00 11.35 5.19
CA ASN A 486 -14.44 11.12 5.25
C ASN A 486 -14.96 11.06 6.70
N LYS A 487 -14.23 10.40 7.62
CA LYS A 487 -14.58 10.39 9.06
C LYS A 487 -14.65 11.82 9.62
N ARG A 488 -13.72 12.69 9.21
CA ARG A 488 -13.69 14.10 9.61
C ARG A 488 -14.88 14.88 9.02
N VAL A 489 -15.18 14.71 7.74
CA VAL A 489 -16.37 15.31 7.10
C VAL A 489 -17.65 14.95 7.86
N PHE A 490 -17.87 13.66 8.16
CA PHE A 490 -19.05 13.22 8.90
C PHE A 490 -19.10 13.79 10.33
N SER A 491 -17.95 13.95 10.99
CA SER A 491 -17.88 14.61 12.30
C SER A 491 -18.31 16.08 12.21
N TYR A 492 -17.92 16.78 11.15
CA TYR A 492 -18.37 18.16 10.92
C TYR A 492 -19.86 18.24 10.59
N MET A 493 -20.41 17.30 9.81
CA MET A 493 -21.86 17.26 9.54
C MET A 493 -22.68 17.18 10.83
N GLN A 494 -22.27 16.30 11.75
CA GLN A 494 -22.90 16.19 13.08
C GLN A 494 -22.72 17.47 13.90
N LEU A 495 -21.52 18.05 13.88
CA LEU A 495 -21.20 19.24 14.64
C LEU A 495 -21.98 20.47 14.14
N VAL A 496 -22.14 20.63 12.83
CA VAL A 496 -22.96 21.67 12.20
C VAL A 496 -24.42 21.50 12.62
N GLU A 497 -24.97 20.28 12.57
CA GLU A 497 -26.33 20.01 13.02
C GLU A 497 -26.53 20.39 14.50
N ASP A 498 -25.59 20.01 15.37
CA ASP A 498 -25.64 20.34 16.80
C ASP A 498 -25.58 21.85 17.07
N GLU A 499 -24.65 22.57 16.43
CA GLU A 499 -24.47 24.02 16.63
C GLU A 499 -25.63 24.83 16.05
N VAL A 500 -26.15 24.45 14.88
CA VAL A 500 -27.34 25.08 14.29
C VAL A 500 -28.58 24.82 15.15
N ASN A 501 -28.75 23.60 15.67
CA ASN A 501 -29.84 23.31 16.60
C ASN A 501 -29.75 24.13 17.90
N LYS A 502 -28.53 24.32 18.45
CA LYS A 502 -28.33 25.20 19.62
C LYS A 502 -28.63 26.66 19.28
N TYR A 503 -28.15 27.15 18.14
CA TYR A 503 -28.44 28.50 17.66
C TYR A 503 -29.94 28.73 17.54
N MET A 504 -30.64 27.82 16.85
CA MET A 504 -32.08 27.88 16.67
C MET A 504 -32.81 27.80 18.02
N SER A 505 -32.33 27.03 19.01
CA SER A 505 -32.99 27.00 20.33
C SER A 505 -33.04 28.35 21.05
N VAL A 506 -32.07 29.23 20.79
CA VAL A 506 -31.95 30.56 21.41
C VAL A 506 -32.62 31.64 20.58
N TYR A 507 -32.44 31.61 19.25
CA TYR A 507 -32.85 32.67 18.34
C TYR A 507 -34.11 32.35 17.52
N ASN A 508 -34.88 31.32 17.91
CA ASN A 508 -36.09 30.93 17.17
C ASN A 508 -37.16 32.05 17.16
N ASN A 509 -37.47 32.55 15.96
CA ASN A 509 -38.51 33.53 15.73
C ASN A 509 -39.86 32.91 15.31
N GLU A 510 -39.99 31.57 15.30
CA GLU A 510 -41.26 30.87 15.05
C GLU A 510 -42.39 31.30 16.01
N ARG A 511 -42.07 31.91 17.15
CA ARG A 511 -43.07 32.48 18.08
C ARG A 511 -43.99 33.51 17.39
N TYR A 512 -43.49 34.23 16.39
CA TYR A 512 -44.28 35.19 15.61
C TYR A 512 -45.27 34.51 14.63
N LEU A 513 -45.13 33.20 14.38
CA LEU A 513 -45.96 32.45 13.44
C LEU A 513 -47.27 31.90 14.05
N ILE A 514 -47.43 31.87 15.38
CA ILE A 514 -48.48 31.06 16.00
C ILE A 514 -49.74 31.85 16.38
N LYS A 515 -50.79 31.64 15.58
CA LYS A 515 -52.07 31.11 16.09
C LYS A 515 -52.31 29.69 15.54
N GLU A 516 -51.40 28.74 15.77
CA GLU A 516 -51.66 27.33 15.45
C GLU A 516 -52.62 26.66 16.47
N SER A 517 -53.48 25.77 15.97
CA SER A 517 -54.45 25.01 16.75
C SER A 517 -53.80 24.11 17.80
N LYS A 518 -54.44 24.01 18.98
CA LYS A 518 -53.99 23.26 20.17
C LYS A 518 -53.57 21.81 19.92
N THR A 519 -53.97 21.22 18.79
CA THR A 519 -53.72 19.82 18.41
C THR A 519 -52.30 19.58 17.91
N LYS A 520 -51.69 20.54 17.18
CA LYS A 520 -50.29 20.41 16.70
C LYS A 520 -49.26 20.60 17.83
N ARG A 521 -49.59 21.45 18.82
CA ARG A 521 -48.78 21.62 20.04
C ARG A 521 -48.62 20.30 20.81
N PHE A 522 -49.61 19.40 20.74
CA PHE A 522 -49.58 18.08 21.36
C PHE A 522 -48.74 17.04 20.59
N LEU A 523 -48.63 17.17 19.25
CA LEU A 523 -47.85 16.25 18.40
C LEU A 523 -46.36 16.58 18.39
N ARG A 524 -45.97 17.87 18.45
CA ARG A 524 -44.55 18.27 18.63
C ARG A 524 -44.02 17.80 19.99
N MET A 525 -44.88 17.77 21.02
CA MET A 525 -44.54 17.32 22.38
C MET A 525 -44.20 15.81 22.48
N GLN A 526 -44.50 15.00 21.45
CA GLN A 526 -44.10 13.58 21.39
C GLN A 526 -42.78 13.33 20.61
N SER A 527 -42.25 14.34 19.93
CA SER A 527 -41.00 14.24 19.17
C SER A 527 -40.06 15.38 19.58
N ARG A 528 -39.08 15.03 20.43
CA ARG A 528 -38.06 15.87 21.08
C ARG A 528 -38.49 16.48 22.43
N THR A 529 -38.15 15.76 23.49
CA THR A 529 -37.91 16.31 24.83
C THR A 529 -36.70 17.26 24.74
N GLN A 530 -36.92 18.52 24.44
CA GLN A 530 -35.94 19.59 24.68
C GLN A 530 -36.51 20.48 25.79
N GLU A 531 -35.70 20.71 26.82
CA GLU A 531 -36.02 21.64 27.90
C GLU A 531 -36.32 23.01 27.28
N GLU A 532 -37.54 23.54 27.47
CA GLU A 532 -37.86 24.92 27.12
C GLU A 532 -37.01 25.84 28.00
N LEU A 533 -35.82 26.22 27.50
CA LEU A 533 -35.01 27.26 28.10
C LEU A 533 -35.82 28.57 28.04
N ASP A 534 -35.96 29.23 29.18
CA ASP A 534 -36.76 30.45 29.31
C ASP A 534 -35.97 31.67 28.79
N VAL A 535 -35.84 31.75 27.45
CA VAL A 535 -35.02 32.74 26.71
C VAL A 535 -35.40 34.19 27.00
N GLU A 536 -36.61 34.46 27.50
CA GLU A 536 -37.07 35.81 27.86
C GLU A 536 -36.42 36.34 29.16
N ASN A 537 -35.92 35.44 30.03
CA ASN A 537 -35.34 35.80 31.33
C ASN A 537 -33.81 35.59 31.43
N MET A 538 -33.16 35.05 30.40
CA MET A 538 -31.70 34.86 30.39
C MET A 538 -30.94 36.13 30.00
N THR A 539 -29.85 36.40 30.73
CA THR A 539 -28.92 37.51 30.46
C THR A 539 -28.22 37.33 29.10
N PRO A 540 -27.76 38.42 28.45
CA PRO A 540 -26.99 38.32 27.20
C PRO A 540 -25.73 37.47 27.33
N GLU A 541 -25.14 37.38 28.54
CA GLU A 541 -24.01 36.50 28.84
C GLU A 541 -24.41 35.02 28.81
N GLU A 542 -25.54 34.64 29.41
CA GLU A 542 -26.07 33.27 29.35
C GLU A 542 -26.47 32.85 27.92
N LYS A 543 -26.98 33.77 27.10
CA LYS A 543 -27.28 33.53 25.68
C LYS A 543 -26.01 33.31 24.85
N SER A 544 -24.97 34.10 25.09
CA SER A 544 -23.65 33.93 24.45
C SER A 544 -22.94 32.63 24.87
N GLN A 545 -23.27 32.10 26.04
CA GLN A 545 -22.71 30.85 26.55
C GLN A 545 -23.40 29.61 25.93
N ILE A 546 -24.63 29.76 25.44
CA ILE A 546 -25.38 28.69 24.75
C ILE A 546 -25.05 28.66 23.25
N SER A 547 -24.94 29.83 22.61
CA SER A 547 -24.43 29.97 21.24
C SER A 547 -23.58 31.23 21.13
N LYS A 548 -22.28 31.03 20.90
CA LYS A 548 -21.33 32.13 20.70
C LYS A 548 -21.67 32.87 19.39
N PRO A 549 -21.37 34.17 19.27
CA PRO A 549 -21.54 34.91 18.01
C PRO A 549 -20.59 34.37 16.93
N GLY A 550 -20.84 34.71 15.66
CA GLY A 550 -19.94 34.35 14.56
C GLY A 550 -20.24 33.02 13.86
N LEU A 551 -21.48 32.49 13.96
CA LEU A 551 -21.81 31.18 13.39
C LEU A 551 -21.78 31.18 11.87
N VAL A 552 -22.29 32.24 11.23
CA VAL A 552 -22.41 32.31 9.77
C VAL A 552 -21.04 32.39 9.11
N GLU A 553 -20.11 33.16 9.70
CA GLU A 553 -18.73 33.27 9.25
C GLU A 553 -18.00 31.93 9.36
N TYR A 554 -18.20 31.19 10.45
CA TYR A 554 -17.61 29.86 10.63
C TYR A 554 -18.23 28.78 9.73
N LEU A 555 -19.54 28.87 9.46
CA LEU A 555 -20.22 28.01 8.50
C LEU A 555 -19.70 28.25 7.08
N ALA A 556 -19.59 29.52 6.67
CA ALA A 556 -19.00 29.87 5.39
C ALA A 556 -17.53 29.44 5.31
N ALA A 557 -16.74 29.68 6.36
CA ALA A 557 -15.35 29.24 6.43
C ALA A 557 -15.19 27.73 6.29
N LEU A 558 -16.10 26.94 6.88
CA LEU A 558 -16.15 25.49 6.73
C LEU A 558 -16.46 25.10 5.27
N GLY A 559 -17.49 25.70 4.66
CA GLY A 559 -17.85 25.43 3.26
C GLY A 559 -16.70 25.71 2.29
N ASN A 560 -16.11 26.90 2.43
CA ASN A 560 -14.94 27.33 1.66
C ASN A 560 -13.73 26.39 1.85
N THR A 561 -13.49 25.93 3.09
CA THR A 561 -12.39 25.00 3.40
C THR A 561 -12.50 23.72 2.59
N TYR A 562 -13.68 23.11 2.57
CA TYR A 562 -13.89 21.84 1.88
C TYR A 562 -13.94 22.01 0.35
N GLU A 563 -14.46 23.12 -0.14
CA GLU A 563 -14.39 23.49 -1.56
C GLU A 563 -12.94 23.64 -2.05
N VAL A 564 -12.15 24.50 -1.39
CA VAL A 564 -10.73 24.72 -1.71
C VAL A 564 -9.92 23.42 -1.60
N ASN A 565 -10.20 22.60 -0.59
CA ASN A 565 -9.50 21.34 -0.41
C ASN A 565 -9.85 20.33 -1.52
N THR A 566 -11.12 20.24 -1.90
CA THR A 566 -11.58 19.39 -3.01
C THR A 566 -10.90 19.78 -4.32
N ASP A 567 -10.84 21.07 -4.65
CA ASP A 567 -10.22 21.53 -5.89
C ASP A 567 -8.70 21.26 -5.89
N ARG A 568 -8.03 21.50 -4.76
CA ARG A 568 -6.60 21.18 -4.62
C ARG A 568 -6.32 19.69 -4.75
N LEU A 569 -7.17 18.84 -4.20
CA LEU A 569 -7.03 17.39 -4.30
C LEU A 569 -7.13 16.92 -5.76
N GLN A 570 -8.11 17.43 -6.49
CA GLN A 570 -8.36 17.08 -7.88
C GLN A 570 -7.27 17.59 -8.82
N ASP A 571 -6.91 18.87 -8.73
CA ASP A 571 -6.03 19.52 -9.70
C ASP A 571 -4.53 19.26 -9.47
N LYS A 572 -4.13 19.04 -8.22
CA LYS A 572 -2.70 18.95 -7.84
C LYS A 572 -2.29 17.60 -7.30
N PHE A 573 -3.01 17.06 -6.32
CA PHE A 573 -2.57 15.86 -5.60
C PHE A 573 -2.82 14.58 -6.41
N MET A 574 -4.02 14.41 -6.95
CA MET A 574 -4.38 13.24 -7.75
C MET A 574 -3.44 13.03 -8.96
N PRO A 575 -3.24 14.02 -9.88
CA PRO A 575 -2.37 13.81 -11.03
C PRO A 575 -0.90 13.59 -10.64
N ASN A 576 -0.43 14.24 -9.58
CA ASN A 576 0.94 14.06 -9.08
C ASN A 576 1.18 12.60 -8.63
N TYR A 577 0.32 12.03 -7.78
CA TYR A 577 0.51 10.67 -7.30
C TYR A 577 0.22 9.59 -8.35
N MET A 578 -0.73 9.82 -9.26
CA MET A 578 -0.97 8.90 -10.38
C MET A 578 0.26 8.77 -11.28
N SER A 579 1.03 9.84 -11.48
CA SER A 579 2.27 9.81 -12.27
C SER A 579 3.40 9.00 -11.61
N LYS A 580 3.35 8.80 -10.29
CA LYS A 580 4.36 8.06 -9.51
C LYS A 580 4.11 6.56 -9.44
N VAL A 581 2.97 6.05 -9.94
CA VAL A 581 2.60 4.62 -9.87
C VAL A 581 2.28 4.01 -11.23
N HIS A 582 2.40 2.68 -11.30
CA HIS A 582 2.00 1.90 -12.48
C HIS A 582 0.47 1.95 -12.68
N SER A 583 0.02 1.78 -13.93
CA SER A 583 -1.39 1.87 -14.35
C SER A 583 -2.35 0.96 -13.57
N THR A 584 -1.85 -0.15 -13.05
CA THR A 584 -2.62 -1.09 -12.20
C THR A 584 -3.07 -0.49 -10.87
N TYR A 585 -2.37 0.51 -10.36
CA TYR A 585 -2.65 1.16 -9.08
C TYR A 585 -3.34 2.52 -9.24
N GLN A 586 -3.31 3.10 -10.45
CA GLN A 586 -3.89 4.41 -10.75
C GLN A 586 -5.40 4.45 -10.49
N THR A 587 -6.14 3.40 -10.88
CA THR A 587 -7.59 3.34 -10.66
C THR A 587 -7.95 3.38 -9.18
N ARG A 588 -7.18 2.70 -8.32
CA ARG A 588 -7.43 2.71 -6.88
C ARG A 588 -7.20 4.08 -6.24
N ILE A 589 -6.21 4.82 -6.72
CA ILE A 589 -5.95 6.20 -6.27
C ILE A 589 -7.10 7.12 -6.70
N GLU A 590 -7.55 6.98 -7.95
CA GLU A 590 -8.68 7.74 -8.48
C GLU A 590 -9.96 7.46 -7.69
N ASP A 591 -10.30 6.18 -7.48
CA ASP A 591 -11.45 5.75 -6.67
C ASP A 591 -11.36 6.35 -5.25
N ALA A 592 -10.19 6.27 -4.60
CA ALA A 592 -9.99 6.78 -3.25
C ALA A 592 -10.19 8.31 -3.13
N PHE A 593 -9.80 9.09 -4.15
CA PHE A 593 -10.07 10.53 -4.17
C PHE A 593 -11.54 10.83 -4.54
N GLN A 594 -12.13 10.11 -5.49
CA GLN A 594 -13.54 10.28 -5.87
C GLN A 594 -14.48 9.99 -4.70
N ASP A 595 -14.15 9.01 -3.86
CA ASP A 595 -14.88 8.66 -2.64
C ASP A 595 -14.95 9.81 -1.60
N THR A 596 -14.08 10.82 -1.71
CA THR A 596 -14.09 12.00 -0.82
C THR A 596 -14.98 13.14 -1.31
N LEU A 597 -15.37 13.14 -2.60
CA LEU A 597 -16.12 14.22 -3.21
C LEU A 597 -17.55 14.31 -2.68
N SER A 598 -18.29 13.21 -2.77
CA SER A 598 -19.72 13.16 -2.39
C SER A 598 -19.98 13.59 -0.94
N PRO A 599 -19.25 13.08 0.08
CA PRO A 599 -19.42 13.56 1.45
C PRO A 599 -19.11 15.05 1.63
N SER A 600 -18.07 15.56 0.95
CA SER A 600 -17.68 16.98 1.03
C SER A 600 -18.76 17.87 0.41
N THR A 601 -19.33 17.47 -0.73
CA THR A 601 -20.45 18.17 -1.36
C THR A 601 -21.70 18.17 -0.47
N GLU A 602 -22.01 17.05 0.20
CA GLU A 602 -23.15 16.97 1.12
C GLU A 602 -22.95 17.88 2.34
N LEU A 603 -21.73 17.95 2.89
CA LEU A 603 -21.40 18.90 3.96
C LEU A 603 -21.60 20.35 3.51
N ASN A 604 -21.11 20.72 2.32
CA ASN A 604 -21.34 22.07 1.76
C ASN A 604 -22.83 22.35 1.56
N ALA A 605 -23.60 21.38 1.05
CA ALA A 605 -25.05 21.51 0.92
C ALA A 605 -25.76 21.65 2.28
N GLN A 606 -25.28 20.99 3.34
CA GLN A 606 -25.80 21.17 4.70
C GLN A 606 -25.48 22.57 5.24
N VAL A 607 -24.24 23.05 5.05
CA VAL A 607 -23.82 24.41 5.41
C VAL A 607 -24.70 25.46 4.75
N ILE A 608 -24.90 25.36 3.42
CA ILE A 608 -25.75 26.26 2.65
C ILE A 608 -27.19 26.27 3.20
N ARG A 609 -27.78 25.08 3.43
CA ARG A 609 -29.12 24.95 3.99
C ARG A 609 -29.22 25.60 5.36
N SER A 610 -28.22 25.40 6.23
CA SER A 610 -28.19 26.00 7.57
C SER A 610 -28.09 27.52 7.54
N ILE A 611 -27.25 28.09 6.66
CA ILE A 611 -27.16 29.54 6.48
C ILE A 611 -28.51 30.09 5.99
N ALA A 612 -29.13 29.43 5.00
CA ALA A 612 -30.43 29.84 4.50
C ALA A 612 -31.51 29.79 5.59
N GLU A 613 -31.56 28.72 6.40
CA GLU A 613 -32.49 28.61 7.53
C GLU A 613 -32.32 29.73 8.55
N ILE A 614 -31.09 30.14 8.85
CA ILE A 614 -30.79 31.27 9.76
C ILE A 614 -31.36 32.57 9.17
N ILE A 615 -31.08 32.85 7.90
CA ILE A 615 -31.59 34.06 7.22
C ILE A 615 -33.13 34.06 7.22
N ILE A 616 -33.78 32.95 6.85
CA ILE A 616 -35.25 32.87 6.83
C ILE A 616 -35.85 33.04 8.23
N ASN A 617 -35.22 32.50 9.28
CA ASN A 617 -35.68 32.67 10.66
C ASN A 617 -35.74 34.16 11.05
N ASP A 618 -34.78 34.96 10.62
CA ASP A 618 -34.73 36.39 10.94
C ASP A 618 -35.71 37.22 10.10
N LEU A 619 -36.19 36.67 8.97
CA LEU A 619 -37.28 37.26 8.18
C LEU A 619 -38.69 36.96 8.75
N LEU A 620 -38.85 35.96 9.62
CA LEU A 620 -40.17 35.55 10.15
C LEU A 620 -40.96 36.68 10.83
N PRO A 621 -40.36 37.59 11.63
CA PRO A 621 -41.08 38.69 12.24
C PRO A 621 -41.71 39.62 11.21
N ALA A 622 -40.98 39.99 10.15
CA ALA A 622 -41.50 40.81 9.06
C ALA A 622 -42.59 40.06 8.27
N LEU A 623 -42.34 38.80 7.93
CA LEU A 623 -43.26 37.93 7.20
C LEU A 623 -44.56 37.63 7.98
N SER A 624 -44.56 37.69 9.31
CA SER A 624 -45.77 37.48 10.13
C SER A 624 -46.89 38.50 9.81
N THR A 625 -46.53 39.68 9.30
CA THR A 625 -47.49 40.73 8.93
C THR A 625 -48.11 40.52 7.54
N LEU A 626 -47.61 39.55 6.77
CA LEU A 626 -48.01 39.28 5.39
C LEU A 626 -49.50 38.95 5.26
N PHE A 627 -50.18 39.51 4.25
CA PHE A 627 -51.63 39.36 3.97
C PHE A 627 -52.58 39.85 5.08
N THR A 628 -52.06 40.49 6.12
CA THR A 628 -52.86 41.14 7.17
C THR A 628 -53.26 42.56 6.79
N LYS A 629 -54.10 43.21 7.61
CA LYS A 629 -54.57 44.58 7.36
C LYS A 629 -53.43 45.61 7.34
N SER A 630 -52.34 45.41 8.10
CA SER A 630 -51.18 46.31 8.08
C SER A 630 -50.46 46.26 6.74
N TRP A 631 -50.27 45.05 6.17
CA TRP A 631 -49.63 44.82 4.87
C TRP A 631 -50.34 45.49 3.67
N TYR A 632 -51.68 45.53 3.69
CA TYR A 632 -52.45 46.28 2.67
C TYR A 632 -52.30 47.80 2.81
N ASN A 633 -52.08 48.29 4.03
CA ASN A 633 -52.05 49.72 4.35
C ASN A 633 -50.64 50.34 4.29
N SER A 634 -49.59 49.55 4.04
CA SER A 634 -48.19 50.00 4.04
C SER A 634 -47.91 51.14 3.05
N ALA A 635 -48.73 51.29 2.00
CA ALA A 635 -48.58 52.35 1.01
C ALA A 635 -49.04 53.75 1.50
N ASN A 636 -49.79 53.84 2.61
CA ASN A 636 -50.41 55.09 3.09
C ASN A 636 -49.73 55.69 4.32
N GLN A 637 -48.60 55.12 4.78
CA GLN A 637 -47.92 55.59 5.99
C GLN A 637 -46.83 56.62 5.63
N ASN A 638 -47.07 57.88 6.00
CA ASN A 638 -46.05 58.94 6.04
C ASN A 638 -45.18 58.86 7.33
N SER A 639 -45.22 57.74 8.07
CA SER A 639 -44.29 57.47 9.16
C SER A 639 -43.02 56.89 8.56
N GLY A 640 -41.85 57.29 9.06
CA GLY A 640 -40.55 56.76 8.61
C GLY A 640 -40.28 55.30 8.97
N ASP A 641 -41.32 54.47 9.03
CA ASP A 641 -41.24 53.04 9.28
C ASP A 641 -41.16 52.31 7.92
N LEU A 642 -40.15 51.46 7.77
CA LEU A 642 -39.91 50.68 6.57
C LEU A 642 -41.08 49.73 6.27
N ASN A 643 -41.44 49.59 4.98
CA ASN A 643 -42.42 48.59 4.55
C ASN A 643 -41.89 47.17 4.82
N MET A 644 -42.77 46.20 5.04
CA MET A 644 -42.40 44.78 5.26
C MET A 644 -41.44 44.27 4.18
N ALA A 645 -41.76 44.52 2.89
CA ALA A 645 -40.90 44.12 1.78
C ALA A 645 -39.53 44.82 1.80
N GLN A 646 -39.45 46.07 2.30
CA GLN A 646 -38.19 46.78 2.44
C GLN A 646 -37.36 46.22 3.60
N GLN A 647 -37.98 45.90 4.74
CA GLN A 647 -37.31 45.24 5.86
C GLN A 647 -36.73 43.88 5.45
N VAL A 648 -37.51 43.10 4.69
CA VAL A 648 -37.05 41.81 4.17
C VAL A 648 -35.85 41.98 3.23
N VAL A 649 -35.92 42.94 2.30
CA VAL A 649 -34.81 43.24 1.39
C VAL A 649 -33.57 43.70 2.15
N GLU A 650 -33.70 44.64 3.09
CA GLU A 650 -32.56 45.13 3.88
C GLU A 650 -31.86 44.00 4.63
N THR A 651 -32.62 43.12 5.30
CA THR A 651 -32.05 41.96 6.00
C THR A 651 -31.35 40.99 5.04
N ILE A 652 -31.96 40.66 3.89
CA ILE A 652 -31.31 39.78 2.91
C ILE A 652 -30.04 40.44 2.35
N VAL A 653 -30.09 41.74 2.02
CA VAL A 653 -28.94 42.49 1.50
C VAL A 653 -27.81 42.52 2.51
N GLU A 654 -28.08 42.78 3.79
CA GLU A 654 -27.07 42.77 4.85
C GLU A 654 -26.34 41.41 4.92
N TYR A 655 -27.09 40.30 5.01
CA TYR A 655 -26.49 38.96 5.05
C TYR A 655 -25.70 38.62 3.77
N MET A 656 -26.23 38.98 2.60
CA MET A 656 -25.57 38.65 1.33
C MET A 656 -24.34 39.54 1.08
N GLU A 657 -24.35 40.82 1.47
CA GLU A 657 -23.17 41.68 1.38
C GLU A 657 -22.06 41.21 2.34
N GLU A 658 -22.43 40.80 3.54
CA GLU A 658 -21.48 40.20 4.50
C GLU A 658 -20.91 38.89 3.93
N LEU A 659 -21.76 37.96 3.48
CA LEU A 659 -21.31 36.70 2.86
C LEU A 659 -20.38 36.94 1.67
N LYS A 660 -20.67 37.93 0.82
CA LYS A 660 -19.83 38.28 -0.33
C LYS A 660 -18.41 38.69 0.07
N SER A 661 -18.21 39.18 1.28
CA SER A 661 -16.88 39.59 1.77
C SER A 661 -15.97 38.43 2.17
N TYR A 662 -16.52 37.23 2.41
CA TYR A 662 -15.76 36.09 2.92
C TYR A 662 -16.12 34.71 2.33
N ALA A 663 -17.17 34.58 1.53
CA ALA A 663 -17.54 33.33 0.86
C ALA A 663 -16.88 33.20 -0.53
N SER A 664 -16.65 31.96 -0.95
CA SER A 664 -16.34 31.66 -2.35
C SER A 664 -17.52 32.04 -3.25
N TYR A 665 -17.27 32.25 -4.55
CA TYR A 665 -18.33 32.57 -5.51
C TYR A 665 -19.36 31.44 -5.62
N ASP A 666 -18.90 30.19 -5.66
CA ASP A 666 -19.79 29.04 -5.79
C ASP A 666 -20.65 28.86 -4.54
N LEU A 667 -20.06 28.99 -3.34
CA LEU A 667 -20.80 28.98 -2.08
C LEU A 667 -21.80 30.15 -2.04
N TYR A 668 -21.39 31.35 -2.44
CA TYR A 668 -22.25 32.55 -2.48
C TYR A 668 -23.46 32.37 -3.42
N SER A 669 -23.22 31.99 -4.68
CA SER A 669 -24.26 31.81 -5.70
C SER A 669 -25.24 30.70 -5.30
N LEU A 670 -24.74 29.55 -4.83
CA LEU A 670 -25.58 28.45 -4.36
C LEU A 670 -26.37 28.82 -3.09
N THR A 671 -25.74 29.48 -2.12
CA THR A 671 -26.44 29.98 -0.92
C THR A 671 -27.57 30.90 -1.31
N PHE A 672 -27.31 31.80 -2.25
CA PHE A 672 -28.31 32.75 -2.71
C PHE A 672 -29.51 32.06 -3.39
N THR A 673 -29.27 31.12 -4.32
CA THR A 673 -30.38 30.38 -4.97
C THR A 673 -31.24 29.63 -3.97
N VAL A 674 -30.63 29.00 -2.96
CA VAL A 674 -31.35 28.30 -1.89
C VAL A 674 -32.10 29.28 -0.98
N VAL A 675 -31.50 30.43 -0.64
CA VAL A 675 -32.18 31.49 0.13
C VAL A 675 -33.40 32.00 -0.62
N LEU A 676 -33.32 32.25 -1.93
CA LEU A 676 -34.48 32.66 -2.73
C LEU A 676 -35.57 31.61 -2.75
N ASP A 677 -35.22 30.36 -3.01
CA ASP A 677 -36.19 29.27 -3.09
C ASP A 677 -36.92 29.06 -1.76
N THR A 678 -36.17 29.08 -0.67
CA THR A 678 -36.71 28.95 0.69
C THR A 678 -37.50 30.18 1.11
N PHE A 679 -37.07 31.38 0.70
CA PHE A 679 -37.76 32.65 0.96
C PHE A 679 -39.12 32.71 0.28
N ILE A 680 -39.19 32.46 -1.03
CA ILE A 680 -40.45 32.52 -1.78
C ILE A 680 -41.42 31.44 -1.27
N ALA A 681 -40.93 30.22 -0.99
CA ALA A 681 -41.74 29.19 -0.35
C ALA A 681 -42.27 29.63 1.03
N SER A 682 -41.43 30.28 1.84
CA SER A 682 -41.83 30.79 3.17
C SER A 682 -42.84 31.95 3.07
N TYR A 683 -42.64 32.87 2.13
CA TYR A 683 -43.57 33.96 1.82
C TYR A 683 -44.96 33.41 1.49
N LEU A 684 -45.03 32.42 0.60
CA LEU A 684 -46.28 31.78 0.20
C LEU A 684 -46.94 31.04 1.37
N ARG A 685 -46.17 30.24 2.12
CA ARG A 685 -46.67 29.45 3.25
C ARG A 685 -47.24 30.34 4.36
N ILE A 686 -46.47 31.32 4.81
CA ILE A 686 -46.87 32.23 5.90
C ILE A 686 -48.08 33.07 5.45
N GLY A 687 -48.08 33.53 4.20
CA GLY A 687 -49.22 34.22 3.62
C GLY A 687 -50.51 33.39 3.67
N TYR A 688 -50.48 32.14 3.18
CA TYR A 688 -51.64 31.26 3.23
C TYR A 688 -52.09 30.97 4.67
N GLN A 689 -51.15 30.70 5.58
CA GLN A 689 -51.47 30.45 6.99
C GLN A 689 -52.12 31.66 7.66
N ASN A 690 -51.67 32.88 7.36
CA ASN A 690 -52.27 34.10 7.87
C ASN A 690 -53.72 34.28 7.40
N ILE A 691 -54.06 33.88 6.17
CA ILE A 691 -55.45 33.94 5.66
C ILE A 691 -56.32 32.80 6.21
N LEU A 692 -55.78 31.58 6.29
CA LEU A 692 -56.55 30.38 6.67
C LEU A 692 -56.75 30.24 8.18
N HIS A 693 -55.77 30.68 8.98
CA HIS A 693 -55.71 30.44 10.43
C HIS A 693 -55.44 31.72 11.24
N GLY A 694 -54.95 32.80 10.62
CA GLY A 694 -54.58 34.05 11.27
C GLY A 694 -55.57 35.21 11.09
N ASP A 695 -55.05 36.44 11.18
CA ASP A 695 -55.82 37.69 11.06
C ASP A 695 -55.82 38.25 9.61
N GLY A 696 -55.45 37.42 8.63
CA GLY A 696 -55.39 37.74 7.21
C GLY A 696 -56.79 37.88 6.59
N LYS A 697 -56.90 38.75 5.56
CA LYS A 697 -58.15 38.90 4.82
C LYS A 697 -58.20 37.90 3.67
N ARG A 698 -59.28 37.12 3.59
CA ARG A 698 -59.57 36.31 2.39
C ARG A 698 -59.62 37.20 1.14
N ILE A 699 -59.15 36.64 0.04
CA ILE A 699 -58.96 37.35 -1.23
C ILE A 699 -60.32 37.51 -1.94
N ASP A 700 -60.66 38.75 -2.28
CA ASP A 700 -61.84 39.09 -3.09
C ASP A 700 -61.39 39.36 -4.54
N PRO A 701 -61.75 38.50 -5.53
CA PRO A 701 -61.30 38.66 -6.92
C PRO A 701 -61.90 39.89 -7.62
N THR A 702 -63.02 40.44 -7.13
CA THR A 702 -63.74 41.58 -7.74
C THR A 702 -63.49 42.93 -7.08
N SER A 703 -62.61 43.00 -6.07
CA SER A 703 -62.38 44.23 -5.29
C SER A 703 -61.46 45.22 -6.03
N THR A 704 -62.04 46.20 -6.72
CA THR A 704 -61.35 47.26 -7.48
C THR A 704 -61.18 48.58 -6.73
N LYS A 705 -61.21 48.57 -5.38
CA LYS A 705 -60.91 49.81 -4.63
C LYS A 705 -59.43 50.13 -4.81
N LYS A 706 -59.16 51.23 -5.54
CA LYS A 706 -57.89 51.76 -6.05
C LYS A 706 -56.63 51.77 -5.15
N PHE A 707 -56.68 51.28 -3.91
CA PHE A 707 -55.52 51.19 -2.99
C PHE A 707 -55.64 50.04 -1.97
N GLN A 708 -56.42 48.99 -2.26
CA GLN A 708 -56.59 47.81 -1.36
C GLN A 708 -56.76 46.48 -2.15
N SER A 709 -56.29 46.42 -3.40
CA SER A 709 -56.36 45.17 -4.17
C SER A 709 -55.17 44.26 -3.85
N PHE A 710 -55.41 42.95 -3.83
CA PHE A 710 -54.38 41.94 -3.51
C PHE A 710 -53.27 41.90 -4.56
N SER A 711 -53.63 42.03 -5.84
CA SER A 711 -52.67 42.06 -6.95
C SER A 711 -51.73 43.26 -6.88
N GLU A 712 -52.24 44.45 -6.56
CA GLU A 712 -51.42 45.66 -6.42
C GLU A 712 -50.44 45.58 -5.25
N ALA A 713 -50.86 44.96 -4.13
CA ALA A 713 -49.99 44.75 -2.97
C ALA A 713 -48.86 43.74 -3.25
N VAL A 714 -49.14 42.64 -3.95
CA VAL A 714 -48.12 41.67 -4.37
C VAL A 714 -47.18 42.27 -5.42
N ASN A 715 -47.71 42.98 -6.43
CA ASN A 715 -46.88 43.62 -7.46
C ASN A 715 -45.96 44.70 -6.88
N ARG A 716 -46.41 45.44 -5.87
CA ARG A 716 -45.55 46.36 -5.10
C ARG A 716 -44.39 45.63 -4.44
N ASP A 717 -44.68 44.50 -3.78
CA ASP A 717 -43.66 43.73 -3.08
C ASP A 717 -42.68 43.09 -4.07
N ILE A 718 -43.15 42.59 -5.23
CA ILE A 718 -42.29 42.11 -6.34
C ILE A 718 -41.36 43.21 -6.84
N ALA A 719 -41.87 44.43 -7.06
CA ALA A 719 -41.06 45.55 -7.51
C ALA A 719 -39.96 45.90 -6.48
N ILE A 720 -40.30 45.93 -5.19
CA ILE A 720 -39.34 46.20 -4.11
C ILE A 720 -38.28 45.09 -4.02
N LEU A 721 -38.70 43.82 -4.12
CA LEU A 721 -37.78 42.67 -4.09
C LEU A 721 -36.85 42.68 -5.31
N TYR A 722 -37.37 42.97 -6.50
CA TYR A 722 -36.56 43.05 -7.71
C TYR A 722 -35.55 44.21 -7.64
N GLU A 723 -36.01 45.45 -7.39
CA GLU A 723 -35.13 46.62 -7.31
C GLU A 723 -34.08 46.52 -6.20
N GLY A 724 -34.44 45.88 -5.07
CA GLY A 724 -33.56 45.73 -3.92
C GLY A 724 -32.51 44.64 -4.08
N LEU A 725 -32.84 43.54 -4.75
CA LEU A 725 -31.95 42.39 -4.88
C LEU A 725 -31.12 42.43 -6.19
N ASP A 726 -31.63 43.03 -7.27
CA ASP A 726 -30.94 43.14 -8.58
C ASP A 726 -29.45 43.57 -8.50
N PRO A 727 -29.06 44.55 -7.65
CA PRO A 727 -27.66 44.99 -7.53
C PRO A 727 -26.69 43.92 -7.01
N LEU A 728 -27.19 42.86 -6.38
CA LEU A 728 -26.37 41.78 -5.82
C LEU A 728 -25.99 40.73 -6.88
N PHE A 729 -26.61 40.73 -8.06
CA PHE A 729 -26.52 39.64 -9.03
C PHE A 729 -25.55 39.82 -10.18
N SER A 730 -25.00 38.69 -10.62
CA SER A 730 -24.56 38.51 -12.00
C SER A 730 -25.77 38.47 -12.94
N ARG A 731 -25.58 38.60 -14.26
CA ARG A 731 -26.73 38.56 -15.17
C ARG A 731 -27.41 37.19 -15.18
N LYS A 732 -26.63 36.14 -15.04
CA LYS A 732 -27.14 34.76 -14.88
C LYS A 732 -28.05 34.62 -13.66
N ASP A 733 -27.64 35.17 -12.52
CA ASP A 733 -28.41 35.06 -11.28
C ASP A 733 -29.68 35.94 -11.30
N ALA A 734 -29.62 37.09 -11.99
CA ALA A 734 -30.79 37.95 -12.20
C ALA A 734 -31.91 37.25 -13.00
N VAL A 735 -31.56 36.38 -13.96
CA VAL A 735 -32.54 35.54 -14.66
C VAL A 735 -33.18 34.53 -13.71
N TYR A 736 -32.40 33.95 -12.78
CA TYR A 736 -32.94 33.04 -11.75
C TYR A 736 -33.89 33.77 -10.79
N LEU A 737 -33.52 34.96 -10.32
CA LEU A 737 -34.37 35.84 -9.52
C LEU A 737 -35.70 36.14 -10.22
N LEU A 738 -35.66 36.52 -11.51
CA LEU A 738 -36.87 36.80 -12.27
C LEU A 738 -37.76 35.56 -12.33
N ARG A 739 -37.19 34.39 -12.62
CA ARG A 739 -37.93 33.12 -12.62
C ARG A 739 -38.40 32.65 -11.24
N SER A 740 -37.81 33.08 -10.14
CA SER A 740 -38.35 32.76 -8.80
C SER A 740 -39.49 33.72 -8.43
N LEU A 741 -39.37 35.01 -8.80
CA LEU A 741 -40.40 36.03 -8.61
C LEU A 741 -41.65 35.81 -9.47
N THR A 742 -41.53 35.16 -10.63
CA THR A 742 -42.71 34.77 -11.45
C THR A 742 -43.69 33.88 -10.67
N ALA A 743 -43.26 33.17 -9.61
CA ALA A 743 -44.16 32.43 -8.73
C ALA A 743 -45.14 33.35 -7.99
N LEU A 744 -44.71 34.57 -7.66
CA LEU A 744 -45.56 35.58 -7.03
C LEU A 744 -46.46 36.26 -8.06
N GLU A 745 -45.98 36.48 -9.29
CA GLU A 745 -46.81 36.99 -10.38
C GLU A 745 -47.94 36.02 -10.72
N LEU A 746 -47.62 34.74 -10.92
CA LEU A 746 -48.60 33.67 -11.19
C LEU A 746 -49.60 33.51 -10.04
N LEU A 747 -49.18 33.78 -8.80
CA LEU A 747 -50.09 33.82 -7.65
C LEU A 747 -51.15 34.92 -7.83
N THR A 748 -50.77 36.11 -8.31
CA THR A 748 -51.75 37.17 -8.58
C THR A 748 -52.73 36.77 -9.67
N THR A 749 -52.25 36.10 -10.71
CA THR A 749 -53.08 35.59 -11.81
C THR A 749 -54.10 34.61 -11.26
N LEU A 750 -53.66 33.55 -10.56
CA LEU A 750 -54.51 32.54 -9.93
C LEU A 750 -55.52 33.10 -8.91
N ALA A 751 -55.14 34.16 -8.19
CA ALA A 751 -55.98 34.81 -7.19
C ALA A 751 -57.12 35.65 -7.81
N THR A 752 -56.94 36.15 -9.04
CA THR A 752 -57.87 37.10 -9.69
C THR A 752 -58.73 36.50 -10.80
N VAL A 753 -58.46 35.26 -11.24
CA VAL A 753 -59.23 34.54 -12.28
C VAL A 753 -60.74 34.56 -12.01
N GLU A 754 -61.56 34.94 -13.01
CA GLU A 754 -63.03 34.98 -12.88
C GLU A 754 -63.67 33.58 -12.89
N ASN A 755 -63.14 32.64 -13.69
CA ASN A 755 -63.65 31.25 -13.80
C ASN A 755 -62.60 30.20 -13.38
N PRO A 756 -62.41 29.96 -12.06
CA PRO A 756 -61.34 29.11 -11.56
C PRO A 756 -61.43 27.64 -12.03
N MET A 757 -62.62 27.14 -12.38
CA MET A 757 -62.82 25.75 -12.79
C MET A 757 -62.39 25.41 -14.22
N VAL A 758 -62.20 26.41 -15.08
CA VAL A 758 -61.86 26.23 -16.51
C VAL A 758 -60.50 26.82 -16.82
N GLU A 759 -60.19 28.00 -16.29
CA GLU A 759 -58.96 28.73 -16.63
C GLU A 759 -57.74 28.21 -15.86
N ILE A 760 -57.89 27.73 -14.63
CA ILE A 760 -56.77 27.24 -13.81
C ILE A 760 -56.13 25.97 -14.38
N PRO A 761 -56.87 24.96 -14.89
CA PRO A 761 -56.27 23.83 -15.59
C PRO A 761 -55.42 24.24 -16.80
N HIS A 762 -55.83 25.27 -17.56
CA HIS A 762 -55.06 25.77 -18.70
C HIS A 762 -53.80 26.54 -18.27
N ILE A 763 -53.91 27.38 -17.24
CA ILE A 763 -52.76 28.10 -16.66
C ILE A 763 -51.75 27.10 -16.04
N TRP A 764 -52.26 26.04 -15.42
CA TRP A 764 -51.43 24.95 -14.87
C TRP A 764 -50.63 24.25 -15.95
N GLU A 765 -51.27 23.85 -17.05
CA GLU A 765 -50.64 23.14 -18.17
C GLU A 765 -49.62 24.01 -18.94
N HIS A 766 -49.99 25.25 -19.27
CA HIS A 766 -49.21 26.06 -20.23
C HIS A 766 -48.27 27.08 -19.60
N GLU A 767 -48.53 27.55 -18.37
CA GLU A 767 -47.74 28.61 -17.73
C GLU A 767 -46.97 28.09 -16.51
N ILE A 768 -47.63 27.34 -15.62
CA ILE A 768 -47.02 26.88 -14.37
C ILE A 768 -46.10 25.67 -14.61
N LEU A 769 -46.57 24.61 -15.28
CA LEU A 769 -45.73 23.43 -15.56
C LEU A 769 -44.61 23.71 -16.58
N ALA A 770 -44.78 24.73 -17.42
CA ALA A 770 -43.73 25.20 -18.34
C ALA A 770 -42.59 25.91 -17.61
N THR A 771 -42.90 26.62 -16.51
CA THR A 771 -41.91 27.39 -15.72
C THR A 771 -41.37 26.57 -14.54
N TYR A 772 -42.22 25.77 -13.90
CA TYR A 772 -41.93 24.94 -12.73
C TYR A 772 -42.36 23.48 -12.98
N TYR A 773 -41.49 22.73 -13.64
CA TYR A 773 -41.75 21.35 -14.06
C TYR A 773 -42.19 20.41 -12.91
N ASN A 774 -41.63 20.60 -11.72
CA ASN A 774 -41.89 19.78 -10.53
C ASN A 774 -42.81 20.47 -9.50
N CYS A 775 -43.57 21.50 -9.87
CA CYS A 775 -44.41 22.27 -8.93
C CYS A 775 -45.36 21.37 -8.12
N SER A 776 -45.38 21.58 -6.80
CA SER A 776 -46.37 20.96 -5.91
C SER A 776 -47.75 21.54 -6.13
N ILE A 777 -48.76 20.69 -6.22
CA ILE A 777 -50.16 21.09 -6.44
C ILE A 777 -50.73 21.80 -5.20
N GLU A 778 -50.12 21.59 -4.03
CA GLU A 778 -50.45 22.31 -2.80
C GLU A 778 -50.29 23.83 -2.96
N TYR A 779 -49.45 24.30 -3.90
CA TYR A 779 -49.35 25.71 -4.26
C TYR A 779 -50.70 26.27 -4.76
N VAL A 780 -51.33 25.60 -5.73
CA VAL A 780 -52.63 26.00 -6.29
C VAL A 780 -53.74 25.80 -5.25
N ARG A 781 -53.69 24.69 -4.50
CA ARG A 781 -54.65 24.39 -3.43
C ARG A 781 -54.69 25.48 -2.36
N GLY A 782 -53.53 25.95 -1.91
CA GLY A 782 -53.41 27.01 -0.91
C GLY A 782 -54.11 28.30 -1.35
N ILE A 783 -53.91 28.72 -2.59
CA ILE A 783 -54.53 29.93 -3.17
C ILE A 783 -56.05 29.79 -3.24
N LEU A 784 -56.55 28.64 -3.71
CA LEU A 784 -58.00 28.41 -3.86
C LEU A 784 -58.74 28.46 -2.53
N LEU A 785 -58.12 27.97 -1.44
CA LEU A 785 -58.69 28.04 -0.10
C LEU A 785 -58.66 29.45 0.49
N CYS A 786 -57.76 30.32 0.03
CA CYS A 786 -57.64 31.71 0.47
C CYS A 786 -58.67 32.65 -0.19
N ARG A 787 -59.33 32.20 -1.27
CA ARG A 787 -60.34 32.97 -2.01
C ARG A 787 -61.72 32.94 -1.32
N LYS A 788 -62.51 34.03 -1.48
CA LYS A 788 -63.88 34.11 -0.90
C LYS A 788 -64.97 33.46 -1.75
N ASP A 789 -64.75 33.34 -3.05
CA ASP A 789 -65.74 32.93 -4.05
C ASP A 789 -65.81 31.41 -4.30
N ILE A 790 -64.87 30.65 -3.75
CA ILE A 790 -64.75 29.19 -3.96
C ILE A 790 -65.30 28.41 -2.76
N ASP A 791 -66.13 27.39 -3.04
CA ASP A 791 -66.59 26.43 -2.04
C ASP A 791 -65.52 25.35 -1.80
N THR A 792 -65.16 25.12 -0.53
CA THR A 792 -64.09 24.21 -0.11
C THR A 792 -64.34 22.76 -0.55
N LYS A 793 -65.59 22.39 -0.83
CA LYS A 793 -65.97 21.06 -1.36
C LYS A 793 -65.60 20.85 -2.83
N THR A 794 -65.40 21.91 -3.59
CA THR A 794 -65.11 21.84 -5.03
C THR A 794 -63.62 21.77 -5.35
N VAL A 795 -62.77 22.13 -4.37
CA VAL A 795 -61.30 22.14 -4.50
C VAL A 795 -60.73 20.75 -4.78
N PRO A 796 -61.11 19.65 -4.07
CA PRO A 796 -60.54 18.32 -4.33
C PRO A 796 -60.76 17.81 -5.76
N LEU A 797 -61.93 18.06 -6.34
CA LEU A 797 -62.27 17.64 -7.71
C LEU A 797 -61.43 18.36 -8.78
N LEU A 798 -60.98 19.58 -8.50
CA LEU A 798 -60.08 20.32 -9.37
C LEU A 798 -58.64 19.82 -9.20
N MET A 799 -58.23 19.49 -7.97
CA MET A 799 -56.90 18.94 -7.69
C MET A 799 -56.66 17.60 -8.39
N ASP A 800 -57.66 16.71 -8.41
CA ASP A 800 -57.56 15.43 -9.14
C ASP A 800 -57.29 15.65 -10.64
N LYS A 801 -57.94 16.67 -11.24
CA LYS A 801 -57.70 17.04 -12.64
C LYS A 801 -56.30 17.62 -12.86
N LEU A 802 -55.77 18.41 -11.92
CA LEU A 802 -54.41 18.95 -12.02
C LEU A 802 -53.34 17.86 -11.89
N ILE A 803 -53.58 16.83 -11.08
CA ILE A 803 -52.72 15.62 -10.97
C ILE A 803 -52.69 14.88 -12.30
N GLU A 804 -53.84 14.67 -12.93
CA GLU A 804 -53.93 14.02 -14.25
C GLU A 804 -53.16 14.81 -15.32
N ILE A 805 -53.32 16.14 -15.34
CA ILE A 805 -52.60 17.02 -16.27
C ILE A 805 -51.09 16.97 -16.02
N GLN A 806 -50.64 17.05 -14.76
CA GLN A 806 -49.22 16.98 -14.41
C GLN A 806 -48.58 15.67 -14.85
N ASN A 807 -49.23 14.53 -14.59
CA ASN A 807 -48.76 13.22 -15.02
C ASN A 807 -48.69 13.11 -16.55
N SER A 808 -49.67 13.70 -17.26
CA SER A 808 -49.68 13.70 -18.72
C SER A 808 -48.59 14.58 -19.33
N TYR A 809 -48.30 15.72 -18.69
CA TYR A 809 -47.28 16.67 -19.13
C TYR A 809 -45.86 16.10 -18.94
N GLN A 810 -45.59 15.50 -17.76
CA GLN A 810 -44.30 14.87 -17.45
C GLN A 810 -44.00 13.62 -18.30
N GLN A 811 -45.02 13.03 -18.95
CA GLN A 811 -44.85 11.96 -19.92
C GLN A 811 -44.53 12.47 -21.33
N GLN A 812 -44.83 13.73 -21.63
CA GLN A 812 -44.74 14.32 -22.98
C GLN A 812 -43.55 15.28 -23.14
N VAL A 813 -43.11 15.92 -22.05
CA VAL A 813 -42.09 16.97 -22.06
C VAL A 813 -40.90 16.53 -21.20
N ASP A 814 -39.70 16.60 -21.78
CA ASP A 814 -38.46 16.33 -21.06
C ASP A 814 -38.17 17.43 -20.03
N PRO A 815 -37.52 17.11 -18.89
CA PRO A 815 -37.23 18.08 -17.85
C PRO A 815 -36.31 19.22 -18.35
N PRO A 816 -36.57 20.48 -17.98
CA PRO A 816 -35.72 21.62 -18.33
C PRO A 816 -34.27 21.46 -17.82
N GLU A 817 -33.29 22.00 -18.56
CA GLU A 817 -31.86 22.00 -18.18
C GLU A 817 -31.56 22.84 -16.94
N MET A 818 -32.32 23.93 -16.70
CA MET A 818 -32.28 24.71 -15.45
C MET A 818 -33.65 24.68 -14.76
N ASN A 819 -33.80 23.78 -13.79
CA ASN A 819 -35.01 23.67 -12.98
C ASN A 819 -34.94 24.62 -11.79
N VAL A 820 -35.90 25.53 -11.69
CA VAL A 820 -36.08 26.39 -10.51
C VAL A 820 -36.74 25.56 -9.41
N ALA A 821 -36.09 25.46 -8.24
CA ALA A 821 -36.55 24.56 -7.18
C ALA A 821 -37.62 25.15 -6.23
N THR A 822 -37.92 26.45 -6.39
CA THR A 822 -38.79 27.26 -5.52
C THR A 822 -40.12 26.60 -5.11
N LEU A 823 -40.72 25.75 -5.94
CA LEU A 823 -42.05 25.15 -5.70
C LEU A 823 -42.08 23.61 -5.69
N ASN A 824 -40.93 22.93 -5.79
CA ASN A 824 -40.89 21.48 -6.06
C ASN A 824 -41.47 20.61 -4.93
N ASN A 825 -41.32 21.05 -3.68
CA ASN A 825 -41.82 20.34 -2.48
C ASN A 825 -42.70 21.25 -1.60
N PHE A 826 -43.34 22.25 -2.21
CA PHE A 826 -44.12 23.23 -1.45
C PHE A 826 -45.30 22.57 -0.72
N SER A 827 -45.45 22.87 0.56
CA SER A 827 -46.59 22.48 1.39
C SER A 827 -47.03 23.66 2.23
N TYR A 828 -48.31 24.00 2.20
CA TYR A 828 -48.87 25.08 3.01
C TYR A 828 -49.25 24.64 4.44
N ALA A 829 -49.18 23.33 4.71
CA ALA A 829 -49.68 22.71 5.94
C ALA A 829 -48.83 22.98 7.19
#